data_AF-A0A5B9MJX9-F1
#
_entry.id   AF-A0A5B9MJX9-F1
#
_cell.length_a   1.000
_cell.length_b   1.000
_cell.length_c   1.000
_cell.angle_alpha   90.00
_cell.angle_beta   90.00
_cell.angle_gamma   90.00
#
_symmetry.space_group_name_H-M   'P 1'
#
loop_
_entity.id
_entity.type
_entity.pdbx_description
1 polymer ?
#
loop_
_entity_poly.entity_id
_entity_poly.type
_entity_poly.pdbx_seq_one_letter_code
_entity_poly.pdbx_strand_id
1 'polypeptide(L)'
;MPISSFFSTSRFAVAILLILSCAAGRSQEPVASFQLQDYLGAPYSLSDFGENQIIVVAFLGTECPLAKVYAAQLQGIADQFKARGLIVLGINSNQQDTPTEINRYARDHRITFPLLKDPGNRVADRFGAKRTPEVFVLDGHRRIRYHGRIDDQFGVGYARPGAKNHYLRRAIEELLAGKPVSTPSTEAVGCHIGRVNRAPPTGNITYANQISRLIQRHCVECHREGGIAPFALQDYDDVTAWAETLCEVVEDERMPPWHADPEHGDFANDARMSEEEKQLLYEWVDNGSPEGDREQLPPEKEFIDGWALGSPDLVVRMPEPITVSATGVMDYQYVTIDPALTEGKWVRASEIRPGVRSVVHHILVFVDTPGADPILQERGVGFETVGGYVPGSPPMNLADGVARYVPAGSKFVMQIHYTPDGRVRNDQSEIGLYFADPKNVRRTMQSGVVVNLDFEIPPGEDSHRVEATYRFSHDMEVHSLTPHMHFRGKAFRYELMYPNGTRETLLNIPRYDFNWQNSYRFSKPKLVPEGSLLKCIAHFDNSENNPSNPDPTIPVRWGEQTWEEMMIGFYEAAFVNQDLSIPEPQVNPIAGGRYRATFFYKPDRPAKTINLAGTFNDWNSSTHPLTDPDDDGIYSAQVIVDAGEYRYKFVIDGNYWTHDPASRSLTGFLHESYFVAGPERDPRQR
;
A
#
# COMPACT_ATOMS: atom_id res chain seq x y z
N MET A 1 -76.17 -24.00 -32.45
CA MET A 1 -76.46 -24.48 -33.82
C MET A 1 -76.66 -23.27 -34.72
N PRO A 2 -76.35 -23.34 -36.03
CA PRO A 2 -75.33 -24.19 -36.69
C PRO A 2 -74.50 -23.43 -37.75
N ILE A 3 -73.56 -24.11 -38.45
CA ILE A 3 -72.91 -23.71 -39.73
C ILE A 3 -71.96 -22.48 -39.64
N SER A 4 -70.71 -22.46 -40.12
CA SER A 4 -69.72 -23.45 -40.62
C SER A 4 -68.29 -22.81 -40.51
N SER A 5 -67.13 -23.22 -41.07
CA SER A 5 -66.77 -24.11 -42.20
C SER A 5 -65.29 -24.60 -42.12
N PHE A 6 -64.85 -25.30 -43.18
CA PHE A 6 -63.47 -25.62 -43.63
C PHE A 6 -62.32 -24.69 -43.15
N PHE A 7 -61.12 -25.20 -42.81
CA PHE A 7 -60.24 -25.99 -43.69
C PHE A 7 -59.46 -27.14 -42.99
N SER A 8 -58.65 -27.89 -43.75
CA SER A 8 -57.94 -29.11 -43.34
C SER A 8 -56.49 -29.15 -43.87
N THR A 9 -55.67 -30.04 -43.28
CA THR A 9 -54.24 -30.35 -43.55
C THR A 9 -53.26 -29.16 -43.32
N SER A 10 -52.04 -29.34 -42.80
CA SER A 10 -51.15 -30.52 -42.73
C SER A 10 -50.36 -30.60 -41.41
N ARG A 11 -49.89 -31.80 -41.04
CA ARG A 11 -48.90 -31.98 -39.96
C ARG A 11 -47.48 -31.76 -40.48
N PHE A 12 -46.80 -30.73 -40.00
CA PHE A 12 -45.33 -30.67 -40.04
C PHE A 12 -44.75 -31.22 -38.75
N ALA A 13 -43.89 -32.23 -38.85
CA ALA A 13 -43.09 -32.71 -37.72
C ALA A 13 -41.83 -31.84 -37.62
N VAL A 14 -41.70 -31.07 -36.54
CA VAL A 14 -40.47 -30.32 -36.24
C VAL A 14 -39.44 -31.29 -35.70
N ALA A 15 -38.43 -31.61 -36.50
CA ALA A 15 -37.26 -32.35 -36.04
C ALA A 15 -36.41 -31.41 -35.15
N ILE A 16 -36.36 -31.70 -33.85
CA ILE A 16 -35.48 -30.99 -32.91
C ILE A 16 -34.05 -31.42 -33.20
N LEU A 17 -33.28 -30.55 -33.86
CA LEU A 17 -31.87 -30.77 -34.10
C LEU A 17 -31.09 -30.48 -32.81
N LEU A 18 -30.78 -31.53 -32.04
CA LEU A 18 -29.92 -31.44 -30.87
C LEU A 18 -28.48 -31.12 -31.28
N ILE A 19 -28.17 -29.82 -31.34
CA ILE A 19 -26.79 -29.34 -31.40
C ILE A 19 -26.15 -29.63 -30.04
N LEU A 20 -25.47 -30.77 -29.91
CA LEU A 20 -24.54 -30.97 -28.81
C LEU A 20 -23.40 -29.97 -28.99
N SER A 21 -23.34 -28.98 -28.11
CA SER A 21 -22.14 -28.14 -27.97
C SER A 21 -21.04 -29.00 -27.36
N CYS A 22 -20.18 -29.57 -28.21
CA CYS A 22 -19.00 -30.28 -27.76
C CYS A 22 -18.05 -29.29 -27.07
N ALA A 23 -17.94 -29.39 -25.75
CA ALA A 23 -16.90 -28.70 -25.00
C ALA A 23 -15.52 -29.04 -25.61
N ALA A 24 -14.71 -28.01 -25.86
CA ALA A 24 -13.47 -28.13 -26.63
C ALA A 24 -12.36 -28.86 -25.85
N GLY A 25 -12.44 -30.19 -25.80
CA GLY A 25 -11.38 -31.03 -25.25
C GLY A 25 -10.10 -30.89 -26.08
N ARG A 26 -9.03 -30.36 -25.47
CA ARG A 26 -7.66 -30.47 -26.01
C ARG A 26 -7.31 -31.96 -26.21
N SER A 27 -6.40 -32.21 -27.16
CA SER A 27 -6.18 -33.52 -27.78
C SER A 27 -5.86 -34.67 -26.81
N GLN A 28 -6.53 -35.81 -27.01
CA GLN A 28 -6.20 -37.13 -26.43
C GLN A 28 -4.92 -37.74 -27.04
N GLU A 29 -4.05 -36.93 -27.63
CA GLU A 29 -2.80 -37.36 -28.27
C GLU A 29 -1.63 -37.27 -27.27
N PRO A 30 -0.66 -38.21 -27.32
CA PRO A 30 0.58 -38.10 -26.56
C PRO A 30 1.34 -36.81 -26.91
N VAL A 31 1.85 -36.11 -25.91
CA VAL A 31 2.76 -34.98 -26.13
C VAL A 31 4.05 -35.51 -26.78
N ALA A 32 4.39 -34.96 -27.95
CA ALA A 32 5.60 -35.35 -28.67
C ALA A 32 6.85 -35.16 -27.79
N SER A 33 7.77 -36.13 -27.83
CA SER A 33 8.97 -36.12 -26.97
C SER A 33 9.87 -34.91 -27.25
N PHE A 34 10.45 -34.36 -26.18
CA PHE A 34 11.43 -33.28 -26.21
C PHE A 34 12.66 -33.70 -25.42
N GLN A 35 13.80 -33.09 -25.72
CA GLN A 35 15.02 -33.16 -24.93
C GLN A 35 15.47 -31.74 -24.60
N LEU A 36 15.79 -31.48 -23.33
CA LEU A 36 16.34 -30.22 -22.81
C LEU A 36 17.58 -30.52 -21.97
N GLN A 37 18.25 -29.47 -21.49
CA GLN A 37 19.32 -29.56 -20.48
C GLN A 37 18.85 -28.91 -19.17
N ASP A 38 19.33 -29.44 -18.04
CA ASP A 38 19.24 -28.74 -16.76
C ASP A 38 20.25 -27.59 -16.66
N TYR A 39 20.20 -26.85 -15.54
CA TYR A 39 21.13 -25.75 -15.25
C TYR A 39 22.59 -26.18 -15.00
N LEU A 40 22.89 -27.48 -15.02
CA LEU A 40 24.24 -28.06 -14.95
C LEU A 40 24.69 -28.65 -16.31
N GLY A 41 23.84 -28.57 -17.34
CA GLY A 41 24.10 -29.12 -18.68
C GLY A 41 23.74 -30.60 -18.84
N ALA A 42 23.16 -31.25 -17.82
CA ALA A 42 22.75 -32.65 -17.92
C ALA A 42 21.51 -32.79 -18.82
N PRO A 43 21.51 -33.70 -19.81
CA PRO A 43 20.39 -33.86 -20.73
C PRO A 43 19.25 -34.66 -20.09
N TYR A 44 18.02 -34.21 -20.32
CA TYR A 44 16.79 -34.90 -19.92
C TYR A 44 15.82 -34.95 -21.09
N SER A 45 15.26 -36.14 -21.38
CA SER A 45 14.24 -36.34 -22.41
C SER A 45 12.93 -36.87 -21.81
N LEU A 46 11.79 -36.49 -22.40
CA LEU A 46 10.47 -37.01 -22.02
C LEU A 46 10.35 -38.54 -22.24
N SER A 47 11.20 -39.09 -23.11
CA SER A 47 11.33 -40.54 -23.38
C SER A 47 12.02 -41.34 -22.28
N ASP A 48 12.71 -40.69 -21.34
CA ASP A 48 13.55 -41.39 -20.36
C ASP A 48 12.73 -42.00 -19.21
N PHE A 49 11.44 -41.70 -19.18
CA PHE A 49 10.47 -42.14 -18.18
C PHE A 49 9.53 -43.20 -18.77
N GLY A 50 9.31 -44.30 -18.05
CA GLY A 50 8.47 -45.42 -18.49
C GLY A 50 6.96 -45.21 -18.29
N GLU A 51 6.14 -46.04 -18.93
CA GLU A 51 4.67 -45.91 -18.90
C GLU A 51 4.05 -46.03 -17.49
N ASN A 52 4.75 -46.65 -16.55
CA ASN A 52 4.30 -46.73 -15.15
C ASN A 52 4.48 -45.41 -14.36
N GLN A 53 5.02 -44.35 -14.98
CA GLN A 53 5.32 -43.07 -14.33
C GLN A 53 4.39 -41.96 -14.82
N ILE A 54 3.90 -41.16 -13.87
CA ILE A 54 3.16 -39.92 -14.11
C ILE A 54 4.16 -38.76 -14.04
N ILE A 55 4.04 -37.79 -14.93
CA ILE A 55 4.97 -36.66 -15.02
C ILE A 55 4.20 -35.35 -14.81
N VAL A 56 4.59 -34.56 -13.81
CA VAL A 56 4.23 -33.14 -13.73
C VAL A 56 5.27 -32.35 -14.52
N VAL A 57 4.82 -31.59 -15.51
CA VAL A 57 5.63 -30.55 -16.17
C VAL A 57 5.19 -29.21 -15.60
N ALA A 58 6.08 -28.51 -14.91
CA ALA A 58 5.82 -27.25 -14.25
C ALA A 58 6.63 -26.12 -14.89
N PHE A 59 5.98 -25.19 -15.57
CA PHE A 59 6.63 -24.00 -16.13
C PHE A 59 6.90 -22.99 -15.01
N LEU A 60 8.17 -22.61 -14.82
CA LEU A 60 8.66 -21.81 -13.68
C LEU A 60 9.65 -20.74 -14.15
N GLY A 61 9.43 -19.49 -13.72
CA GLY A 61 10.37 -18.36 -13.88
C GLY A 61 11.14 -18.10 -12.59
N THR A 62 12.39 -17.64 -12.65
CA THR A 62 13.18 -17.44 -11.40
C THR A 62 12.77 -16.19 -10.63
N GLU A 63 12.20 -15.21 -11.34
CA GLU A 63 11.79 -13.92 -10.78
C GLU A 63 10.32 -13.84 -10.36
N CYS A 64 9.44 -14.68 -10.93
CA CYS A 64 7.99 -14.64 -10.67
C CYS A 64 7.69 -14.85 -9.16
N PRO A 65 6.97 -13.92 -8.49
CA PRO A 65 6.62 -14.05 -7.06
C PRO A 65 5.86 -15.34 -6.75
N LEU A 66 4.85 -15.69 -7.56
CA LEU A 66 4.08 -16.91 -7.34
C LEU A 66 4.95 -18.15 -7.52
N ALA A 67 5.87 -18.18 -8.49
CA ALA A 67 6.79 -19.31 -8.66
C ALA A 67 7.73 -19.47 -7.44
N LYS A 68 8.32 -18.38 -6.95
CA LYS A 68 9.15 -18.34 -5.72
C LYS A 68 8.41 -18.91 -4.49
N VAL A 69 7.13 -18.59 -4.33
CA VAL A 69 6.30 -19.08 -3.21
C VAL A 69 5.88 -20.55 -3.40
N TYR A 70 5.36 -20.93 -4.57
CA TYR A 70 4.93 -22.31 -4.85
C TYR A 70 6.10 -23.31 -4.97
N ALA A 71 7.35 -22.87 -5.09
CA ALA A 71 8.53 -23.73 -5.24
C ALA A 71 8.65 -24.81 -4.15
N ALA A 72 8.49 -24.42 -2.87
CA ALA A 72 8.56 -25.35 -1.74
C ALA A 72 7.40 -26.37 -1.75
N GLN A 73 6.22 -25.96 -2.21
CA GLN A 73 5.05 -26.83 -2.33
C GLN A 73 5.21 -27.85 -3.47
N LEU A 74 5.76 -27.43 -4.63
CA LEU A 74 6.08 -28.35 -5.72
C LEU A 74 7.15 -29.38 -5.30
N GLN A 75 8.15 -28.96 -4.53
CA GLN A 75 9.14 -29.89 -3.96
C GLN A 75 8.50 -30.89 -2.99
N GLY A 76 7.62 -30.43 -2.08
CA GLY A 76 6.88 -31.30 -1.18
C GLY A 76 5.96 -32.31 -1.91
N ILE A 77 5.33 -31.90 -3.01
CA ILE A 77 4.57 -32.81 -3.89
C ILE A 77 5.51 -33.82 -4.57
N ALA A 78 6.66 -33.38 -5.08
CA ALA A 78 7.64 -34.27 -5.69
C ALA A 78 8.06 -35.37 -4.69
N ASP A 79 8.52 -35.00 -3.50
CA ASP A 79 9.00 -35.96 -2.50
C ASP A 79 7.90 -36.91 -1.99
N GLN A 80 6.69 -36.41 -1.75
CA GLN A 80 5.57 -37.23 -1.25
C GLN A 80 5.15 -38.34 -2.21
N PHE A 81 5.22 -38.10 -3.53
CA PHE A 81 4.71 -39.04 -4.55
C PHE A 81 5.79 -39.75 -5.37
N LYS A 82 7.07 -39.38 -5.22
CA LYS A 82 8.23 -40.01 -5.88
C LYS A 82 8.24 -41.54 -5.77
N ALA A 83 8.01 -42.06 -4.56
CA ALA A 83 7.94 -43.50 -4.29
C ALA A 83 6.72 -44.22 -4.92
N ARG A 84 5.73 -43.45 -5.42
CA ARG A 84 4.53 -43.94 -6.12
C ARG A 84 4.63 -43.78 -7.65
N GLY A 85 5.79 -43.39 -8.18
CA GLY A 85 6.02 -43.23 -9.62
C GLY A 85 5.73 -41.83 -10.16
N LEU A 86 5.59 -40.81 -9.31
CA LEU A 86 5.55 -39.42 -9.77
C LEU A 86 6.96 -38.92 -10.10
N ILE A 87 7.08 -38.27 -11.25
CA ILE A 87 8.21 -37.42 -11.64
C ILE A 87 7.70 -35.98 -11.72
N VAL A 88 8.52 -35.02 -11.28
CA VAL A 88 8.30 -33.59 -11.51
C VAL A 88 9.47 -33.08 -12.37
N LEU A 89 9.16 -32.34 -13.42
CA LEU A 89 10.10 -31.62 -14.28
C LEU A 89 9.73 -30.14 -14.24
N GLY A 90 10.58 -29.31 -13.67
CA GLY A 90 10.47 -27.87 -13.87
C GLY A 90 11.03 -27.49 -15.22
N ILE A 91 10.35 -26.60 -15.95
CA ILE A 91 10.83 -26.05 -17.21
C ILE A 91 10.84 -24.53 -17.11
N ASN A 92 12.01 -23.94 -17.30
CA ASN A 92 12.18 -22.51 -17.47
C ASN A 92 12.17 -22.18 -18.97
N SER A 93 11.06 -21.59 -19.42
CA SER A 93 10.87 -21.14 -20.81
C SER A 93 10.89 -19.62 -20.96
N ASN A 94 11.19 -18.87 -19.90
CA ASN A 94 11.49 -17.44 -19.95
C ASN A 94 12.75 -17.21 -20.80
N GLN A 95 12.82 -16.15 -21.58
CA GLN A 95 14.03 -15.80 -22.33
C GLN A 95 15.16 -15.41 -21.37
N GLN A 96 14.88 -14.43 -20.50
CA GLN A 96 15.83 -13.73 -19.63
C GLN A 96 16.55 -14.64 -18.62
N ASP A 97 15.82 -15.54 -17.95
CA ASP A 97 16.33 -16.37 -16.84
C ASP A 97 17.56 -17.22 -17.24
N THR A 98 18.76 -16.85 -16.81
CA THR A 98 19.98 -17.60 -17.20
C THR A 98 20.10 -18.94 -16.45
N PRO A 99 20.88 -19.92 -16.95
CA PRO A 99 21.18 -21.15 -16.19
C PRO A 99 21.78 -20.88 -14.80
N THR A 100 22.58 -19.83 -14.64
CA THR A 100 23.12 -19.38 -13.35
C THR A 100 22.02 -19.00 -12.36
N GLU A 101 20.93 -18.42 -12.86
CA GLU A 101 19.81 -17.94 -12.06
C GLU A 101 18.82 -19.05 -11.76
N ILE A 102 18.61 -19.98 -12.69
CA ILE A 102 17.90 -21.23 -12.44
C ILE A 102 18.62 -22.04 -11.34
N ASN A 103 19.96 -22.05 -11.35
CA ASN A 103 20.78 -22.65 -10.29
C ASN A 103 20.70 -21.89 -8.95
N ARG A 104 20.64 -20.55 -8.98
CA ARG A 104 20.37 -19.69 -7.79
C ARG A 104 19.01 -20.04 -7.18
N TYR A 105 17.94 -19.95 -7.98
CA TYR A 105 16.57 -20.31 -7.63
C TYR A 105 16.44 -21.75 -7.10
N ALA A 106 17.07 -22.74 -7.75
CA ALA A 106 17.06 -24.13 -7.31
C ALA A 106 17.62 -24.30 -5.89
N ARG A 107 18.78 -23.68 -5.60
CA ARG A 107 19.42 -23.76 -4.29
C ARG A 107 18.63 -23.00 -3.23
N ASP A 108 18.23 -21.78 -3.54
CA ASP A 108 17.55 -20.88 -2.60
C ASP A 108 16.20 -21.44 -2.13
N HIS A 109 15.43 -22.02 -3.05
CA HIS A 109 14.12 -22.63 -2.77
C HIS A 109 14.20 -24.16 -2.57
N ARG A 110 15.43 -24.71 -2.44
CA ARG A 110 15.74 -26.12 -2.10
C ARG A 110 15.11 -27.17 -3.04
N ILE A 111 15.02 -26.85 -4.32
CA ILE A 111 14.47 -27.72 -5.36
C ILE A 111 15.48 -28.84 -5.69
N THR A 112 15.02 -30.08 -5.67
CA THR A 112 15.81 -31.28 -6.02
C THR A 112 15.24 -32.05 -7.23
N PHE A 113 14.08 -31.64 -7.76
CA PHE A 113 13.58 -32.15 -9.04
C PHE A 113 14.29 -31.42 -10.21
N PRO A 114 14.46 -32.03 -11.40
CA PRO A 114 15.14 -31.40 -12.51
C PRO A 114 14.50 -30.06 -12.91
N LEU A 115 15.30 -29.00 -13.02
CA LEU A 115 14.91 -27.71 -13.61
C LEU A 115 15.64 -27.54 -14.94
N LEU A 116 14.86 -27.59 -16.02
CA LEU A 116 15.34 -27.61 -17.41
C LEU A 116 15.20 -26.22 -18.04
N LYS A 117 16.18 -25.75 -18.82
CA LYS A 117 16.04 -24.55 -19.66
C LYS A 117 15.44 -24.95 -21.01
N ASP A 118 14.52 -24.13 -21.54
CA ASP A 118 13.87 -24.30 -22.85
C ASP A 118 14.24 -23.14 -23.81
N PRO A 119 15.43 -23.17 -24.46
CA PRO A 119 15.87 -22.10 -25.35
C PRO A 119 14.94 -21.94 -26.56
N GLY A 120 14.49 -20.71 -26.80
CA GLY A 120 13.51 -20.43 -27.86
C GLY A 120 12.10 -20.93 -27.56
N ASN A 121 11.78 -21.22 -26.29
CA ASN A 121 10.44 -21.52 -25.78
C ASN A 121 9.73 -22.70 -26.48
N ARG A 122 10.49 -23.66 -27.02
CA ARG A 122 10.02 -24.73 -27.91
C ARG A 122 9.13 -25.75 -27.21
N VAL A 123 9.33 -25.95 -25.91
CA VAL A 123 8.49 -26.84 -25.09
C VAL A 123 7.27 -26.07 -24.58
N ALA A 124 7.40 -24.81 -24.16
CA ALA A 124 6.24 -23.97 -23.81
C ALA A 124 5.26 -23.80 -24.98
N ASP A 125 5.74 -23.61 -26.22
CA ASP A 125 4.93 -23.66 -27.44
C ASP A 125 4.12 -24.95 -27.56
N ARG A 126 4.79 -26.10 -27.36
CA ARG A 126 4.20 -27.43 -27.55
C ARG A 126 3.13 -27.77 -26.53
N PHE A 127 3.29 -27.33 -25.29
CA PHE A 127 2.28 -27.47 -24.25
C PHE A 127 1.18 -26.40 -24.36
N GLY A 128 1.42 -25.33 -25.13
CA GLY A 128 0.56 -24.15 -25.16
C GLY A 128 0.53 -23.44 -23.80
N ALA A 129 1.66 -23.48 -23.08
CA ALA A 129 1.87 -22.82 -21.79
C ALA A 129 2.07 -21.30 -22.00
N LYS A 130 1.50 -20.50 -21.11
CA LYS A 130 1.50 -19.03 -21.16
C LYS A 130 2.09 -18.39 -19.91
N ARG A 131 1.97 -19.00 -18.72
CA ARG A 131 2.31 -18.37 -17.45
C ARG A 131 3.34 -19.14 -16.63
N THR A 132 3.86 -18.48 -15.61
CA THR A 132 4.60 -19.10 -14.51
C THR A 132 3.97 -18.67 -13.18
N PRO A 133 3.71 -19.59 -12.22
CA PRO A 133 3.78 -21.04 -12.35
C PRO A 133 2.56 -21.62 -13.10
N GLU A 134 2.80 -22.52 -14.05
CA GLU A 134 1.74 -23.24 -14.77
C GLU A 134 2.09 -24.74 -14.85
N VAL A 135 1.15 -25.63 -14.53
CA VAL A 135 1.42 -27.07 -14.39
C VAL A 135 0.57 -27.92 -15.33
N PHE A 136 1.18 -28.99 -15.84
CA PHE A 136 0.56 -30.00 -16.68
C PHE A 136 0.87 -31.38 -16.10
N VAL A 137 -0.13 -32.27 -16.01
CA VAL A 137 0.09 -33.67 -15.58
C VAL A 137 -0.10 -34.60 -16.77
N LEU A 138 0.94 -35.38 -17.05
CA LEU A 138 1.00 -36.38 -18.10
C LEU A 138 0.81 -37.78 -17.51
N ASP A 139 -0.04 -38.59 -18.13
CA ASP A 139 -0.13 -40.02 -17.81
C ASP A 139 1.00 -40.85 -18.42
N GLY A 140 0.95 -42.17 -18.19
CA GLY A 140 1.89 -43.15 -18.71
C GLY A 140 2.08 -43.11 -20.23
N HIS A 141 1.03 -42.80 -20.98
CA HIS A 141 1.05 -42.66 -22.43
C HIS A 141 1.30 -41.20 -22.88
N ARG A 142 1.82 -40.36 -21.97
CA ARG A 142 2.21 -38.96 -22.17
C ARG A 142 1.07 -38.05 -22.65
N ARG A 143 -0.18 -38.41 -22.40
CA ARG A 143 -1.35 -37.53 -22.65
C ARG A 143 -1.49 -36.52 -21.53
N ILE A 144 -1.86 -35.28 -21.85
CA ILE A 144 -2.22 -34.27 -20.83
C ILE A 144 -3.55 -34.68 -20.19
N ARG A 145 -3.57 -34.76 -18.86
CA ARG A 145 -4.74 -35.15 -18.04
C ARG A 145 -5.14 -34.07 -17.03
N TYR A 146 -4.24 -33.15 -16.72
CA TYR A 146 -4.49 -31.91 -16.00
C TYR A 146 -3.66 -30.78 -16.60
N HIS A 147 -4.18 -29.55 -16.56
CA HIS A 147 -3.54 -28.31 -17.00
C HIS A 147 -4.04 -27.16 -16.12
N GLY A 148 -3.16 -26.28 -15.62
CA GLY A 148 -3.55 -25.00 -15.01
C GLY A 148 -2.71 -24.59 -13.80
N ARG A 149 -3.37 -24.08 -12.75
CA ARG A 149 -2.73 -23.68 -11.48
C ARG A 149 -2.41 -24.87 -10.55
N ILE A 150 -1.65 -24.62 -9.50
CA ILE A 150 -1.28 -25.63 -8.50
C ILE A 150 -2.44 -25.84 -7.52
N ASP A 151 -2.89 -24.75 -6.89
CA ASP A 151 -4.12 -24.66 -6.09
C ASP A 151 -4.68 -23.22 -6.08
N ASP A 152 -5.69 -22.95 -5.25
CA ASP A 152 -6.38 -21.65 -5.14
C ASP A 152 -5.90 -20.76 -3.96
N GLN A 153 -4.73 -21.05 -3.36
CA GLN A 153 -4.21 -20.22 -2.26
C GLN A 153 -3.77 -18.82 -2.71
N PHE A 154 -3.01 -18.74 -3.80
CA PHE A 154 -2.46 -17.47 -4.31
C PHE A 154 -3.07 -17.11 -5.67
N GLY A 155 -3.27 -15.82 -5.91
CA GLY A 155 -3.71 -15.26 -7.18
C GLY A 155 -3.27 -13.81 -7.36
N VAL A 156 -3.92 -13.09 -8.29
CA VAL A 156 -3.64 -11.66 -8.53
C VAL A 156 -4.29 -10.84 -7.42
N GLY A 157 -3.50 -10.07 -6.67
CA GLY A 157 -3.97 -9.19 -5.58
C GLY A 157 -4.34 -9.89 -4.26
N TYR A 158 -4.23 -11.23 -4.16
CA TYR A 158 -4.60 -11.96 -2.93
C TYR A 158 -3.71 -13.16 -2.61
N ALA A 159 -3.58 -13.42 -1.31
CA ALA A 159 -3.01 -14.63 -0.73
C ALA A 159 -3.92 -15.11 0.41
N ARG A 160 -4.41 -16.35 0.33
CA ARG A 160 -5.20 -16.97 1.39
C ARG A 160 -4.30 -17.59 2.46
N PRO A 161 -4.76 -17.73 3.73
CA PRO A 161 -4.02 -18.48 4.76
C PRO A 161 -3.74 -19.95 4.38
N GLY A 162 -4.58 -20.53 3.51
CA GLY A 162 -4.39 -21.84 2.90
C GLY A 162 -5.29 -22.02 1.68
N ALA A 163 -4.99 -22.99 0.83
CA ALA A 163 -5.85 -23.37 -0.29
C ALA A 163 -7.16 -24.04 0.18
N LYS A 164 -8.24 -23.82 -0.57
CA LYS A 164 -9.49 -24.57 -0.47
C LYS A 164 -9.52 -25.75 -1.48
N ASN A 165 -8.77 -25.67 -2.58
CA ASN A 165 -8.72 -26.67 -3.65
C ASN A 165 -7.30 -26.99 -4.15
N HIS A 166 -6.69 -28.05 -3.65
CA HIS A 166 -5.42 -28.56 -4.17
C HIS A 166 -5.55 -29.30 -5.52
N TYR A 167 -5.78 -28.58 -6.61
CA TYR A 167 -6.06 -29.17 -7.93
C TYR A 167 -4.97 -30.12 -8.44
N LEU A 168 -3.69 -29.69 -8.41
CA LEU A 168 -2.57 -30.52 -8.87
C LEU A 168 -2.46 -31.82 -8.06
N ARG A 169 -2.57 -31.72 -6.73
CA ARG A 169 -2.58 -32.86 -5.81
C ARG A 169 -3.71 -33.84 -6.15
N ARG A 170 -4.94 -33.32 -6.31
CA ARG A 170 -6.14 -34.12 -6.63
C ARG A 170 -5.95 -34.88 -7.94
N ALA A 171 -5.47 -34.21 -9.00
CA ALA A 171 -5.21 -34.85 -10.29
C ALA A 171 -4.15 -35.96 -10.21
N ILE A 172 -3.06 -35.75 -9.44
CA ILE A 172 -2.03 -36.77 -9.19
C ILE A 172 -2.62 -37.97 -8.43
N GLU A 173 -3.37 -37.72 -7.36
CA GLU A 173 -3.98 -38.76 -6.52
C GLU A 173 -5.05 -39.57 -7.29
N GLU A 174 -5.83 -38.94 -8.17
CA GLU A 174 -6.81 -39.59 -9.03
C GLU A 174 -6.15 -40.49 -10.09
N LEU A 175 -5.13 -40.00 -10.80
CA LEU A 175 -4.40 -40.79 -11.79
C LEU A 175 -3.64 -41.95 -11.16
N LEU A 176 -2.99 -41.74 -9.99
CA LEU A 176 -2.36 -42.81 -9.21
C LEU A 176 -3.37 -43.83 -8.65
N ALA A 177 -4.66 -43.51 -8.64
CA ALA A 177 -5.76 -44.42 -8.30
C ALA A 177 -6.47 -45.01 -9.52
N GLY A 178 -5.95 -44.79 -10.74
CA GLY A 178 -6.54 -45.27 -12.00
C GLY A 178 -7.85 -44.57 -12.40
N LYS A 179 -8.16 -43.41 -11.82
CA LYS A 179 -9.40 -42.66 -12.05
C LYS A 179 -9.23 -41.61 -13.17
N PRO A 180 -10.32 -41.17 -13.82
CA PRO A 180 -10.30 -39.91 -14.55
C PRO A 180 -10.05 -38.74 -13.58
N VAL A 181 -9.37 -37.69 -14.06
CA VAL A 181 -9.19 -36.44 -13.29
C VAL A 181 -10.50 -35.69 -13.23
N SER A 182 -10.96 -35.31 -12.03
CA SER A 182 -12.26 -34.65 -11.83
C SER A 182 -12.31 -33.21 -12.37
N THR A 183 -11.17 -32.53 -12.34
CA THR A 183 -11.01 -31.13 -12.78
C THR A 183 -9.83 -31.07 -13.75
N PRO A 184 -10.02 -31.45 -15.03
CA PRO A 184 -8.90 -31.66 -15.97
C PRO A 184 -8.28 -30.36 -16.51
N SER A 185 -8.88 -29.20 -16.24
CA SER A 185 -8.34 -27.89 -16.58
C SER A 185 -8.72 -26.86 -15.51
N THR A 186 -7.84 -25.91 -15.23
CA THR A 186 -8.09 -24.68 -14.48
C THR A 186 -7.33 -23.51 -15.12
N GLU A 187 -7.74 -22.28 -14.82
CA GLU A 187 -6.96 -21.11 -15.23
C GLU A 187 -5.65 -21.02 -14.43
N ALA A 188 -4.54 -20.82 -15.13
CA ALA A 188 -3.23 -20.55 -14.54
C ALA A 188 -3.11 -19.07 -14.14
N VAL A 189 -2.44 -18.79 -13.03
CA VAL A 189 -2.26 -17.44 -12.48
C VAL A 189 -0.78 -17.14 -12.23
N GLY A 190 -0.37 -15.91 -12.49
CA GLY A 190 1.03 -15.47 -12.36
C GLY A 190 1.55 -14.77 -13.62
N CYS A 191 2.85 -14.55 -13.66
CA CYS A 191 3.55 -13.84 -14.73
C CYS A 191 3.42 -14.54 -16.08
N HIS A 192 3.43 -13.81 -17.20
CA HIS A 192 3.62 -14.43 -18.51
C HIS A 192 5.01 -15.06 -18.62
N ILE A 193 5.15 -16.09 -19.48
CA ILE A 193 6.45 -16.63 -19.87
C ILE A 193 7.08 -15.64 -20.85
N GLY A 194 8.23 -15.06 -20.54
CA GLY A 194 8.95 -14.15 -21.45
C GLY A 194 9.35 -14.88 -22.74
N ARG A 195 8.64 -14.63 -23.85
CA ARG A 195 8.83 -15.35 -25.11
C ARG A 195 9.87 -14.66 -26.02
N VAL A 196 10.61 -15.46 -26.78
CA VAL A 196 11.42 -14.95 -27.88
C VAL A 196 10.48 -14.42 -28.97
N ASN A 197 10.48 -13.10 -29.19
CA ASN A 197 9.80 -12.55 -30.35
C ASN A 197 10.44 -13.09 -31.64
N ARG A 198 9.60 -13.60 -32.55
CA ARG A 198 10.01 -14.19 -33.84
C ARG A 198 9.61 -13.32 -35.03
N ALA A 199 8.87 -12.25 -34.81
CA ALA A 199 8.58 -11.24 -35.81
C ALA A 199 9.72 -10.20 -35.86
N PRO A 200 10.12 -9.69 -37.04
CA PRO A 200 10.94 -8.49 -37.12
C PRO A 200 10.15 -7.31 -36.52
N PRO A 201 10.75 -6.48 -35.66
CA PRO A 201 10.05 -5.35 -35.07
C PRO A 201 9.77 -4.26 -36.11
N THR A 202 8.66 -3.53 -35.93
CA THR A 202 8.13 -2.54 -36.88
C THR A 202 7.86 -1.18 -36.22
N GLY A 203 7.34 -0.22 -36.99
CA GLY A 203 6.88 1.08 -36.45
C GLY A 203 7.98 2.07 -36.11
N ASN A 204 7.57 3.21 -35.52
CA ASN A 204 8.43 4.34 -35.14
C ASN A 204 8.40 4.63 -33.63
N ILE A 205 7.59 3.90 -32.86
CA ILE A 205 7.62 3.93 -31.39
C ILE A 205 8.70 2.93 -30.99
N THR A 206 9.65 3.34 -30.15
CA THR A 206 10.84 2.56 -29.80
C THR A 206 11.15 2.68 -28.31
N TYR A 207 11.93 1.74 -27.79
CA TYR A 207 12.37 1.78 -26.40
C TYR A 207 13.22 3.03 -26.13
N ALA A 208 14.27 3.26 -26.91
CA ALA A 208 15.22 4.33 -26.66
C ALA A 208 14.62 5.73 -26.73
N ASN A 209 13.61 5.95 -27.59
CA ASN A 209 12.96 7.25 -27.75
C ASN A 209 11.74 7.42 -26.81
N GLN A 210 10.73 6.56 -26.90
CA GLN A 210 9.49 6.74 -26.12
C GLN A 210 9.47 5.92 -24.82
N ILE A 211 9.61 4.59 -24.90
CA ILE A 211 9.18 3.72 -23.79
C ILE A 211 10.11 3.79 -22.58
N SER A 212 11.42 3.91 -22.77
CA SER A 212 12.39 4.16 -21.68
C SER A 212 12.00 5.34 -20.79
N ARG A 213 11.42 6.41 -21.36
CA ARG A 213 10.96 7.60 -20.62
C ARG A 213 9.68 7.34 -19.83
N LEU A 214 8.78 6.49 -20.34
CA LEU A 214 7.57 6.05 -19.63
C LEU A 214 7.97 5.12 -18.46
N ILE A 215 8.84 4.14 -18.72
CA ILE A 215 9.32 3.18 -17.73
C ILE A 215 10.12 3.86 -16.61
N GLN A 216 11.03 4.79 -16.93
CA GLN A 216 11.76 5.57 -15.91
C GLN A 216 10.84 6.45 -15.05
N ARG A 217 9.76 6.99 -15.63
CA ARG A 217 8.77 7.82 -14.93
C ARG A 217 7.91 6.99 -13.98
N HIS A 218 7.36 5.88 -14.48
CA HIS A 218 6.24 5.17 -13.86
C HIS A 218 6.63 3.86 -13.15
N CYS A 219 7.75 3.24 -13.53
CA CYS A 219 8.10 1.88 -13.07
C CYS A 219 9.40 1.82 -12.27
N VAL A 220 10.47 2.49 -12.71
CA VAL A 220 11.84 2.30 -12.18
C VAL A 220 12.04 2.79 -10.74
N GLU A 221 11.09 3.56 -10.18
CA GLU A 221 11.09 3.83 -8.73
C GLU A 221 10.93 2.54 -7.90
N CYS A 222 10.13 1.57 -8.39
CA CYS A 222 10.00 0.27 -7.73
C CYS A 222 10.85 -0.82 -8.41
N HIS A 223 10.88 -0.82 -9.74
CA HIS A 223 11.54 -1.81 -10.61
C HIS A 223 12.97 -1.41 -10.97
N ARG A 224 13.86 -1.52 -9.98
CA ARG A 224 15.32 -1.37 -10.12
C ARG A 224 16.04 -2.44 -9.31
N GLU A 225 17.31 -2.72 -9.62
CA GLU A 225 18.15 -3.56 -8.78
C GLU A 225 18.22 -2.99 -7.35
N GLY A 226 18.08 -3.85 -6.32
CA GLY A 226 17.94 -3.43 -4.93
C GLY A 226 16.62 -2.70 -4.60
N GLY A 227 15.71 -2.58 -5.56
CA GLY A 227 14.37 -2.01 -5.41
C GLY A 227 13.44 -2.89 -4.57
N ILE A 228 12.17 -2.49 -4.54
CA ILE A 228 11.09 -3.22 -3.82
C ILE A 228 10.34 -4.21 -4.73
N ALA A 229 10.38 -4.00 -6.05
CA ALA A 229 9.77 -4.90 -7.01
C ALA A 229 10.55 -6.22 -7.15
N PRO A 230 9.90 -7.31 -7.59
CA PRO A 230 10.51 -8.64 -7.66
C PRO A 230 11.49 -8.87 -8.83
N PHE A 231 11.63 -7.90 -9.74
CA PHE A 231 12.48 -7.85 -10.93
C PHE A 231 12.75 -6.38 -11.34
N ALA A 232 13.83 -6.13 -12.10
CA ALA A 232 14.19 -4.80 -12.61
C ALA A 232 13.49 -4.47 -13.95
N LEU A 233 13.42 -3.17 -14.28
CA LEU A 233 12.94 -2.63 -15.56
C LEU A 233 13.84 -1.47 -16.03
N GLN A 234 15.16 -1.62 -15.86
CA GLN A 234 16.11 -0.52 -16.08
C GLN A 234 16.61 -0.40 -17.51
N ASP A 235 16.73 -1.51 -18.23
CA ASP A 235 17.20 -1.54 -19.62
C ASP A 235 16.17 -2.13 -20.61
N TYR A 236 16.62 -2.34 -21.85
CA TYR A 236 15.79 -2.87 -22.94
C TYR A 236 15.51 -4.39 -22.80
N ASP A 237 16.50 -5.17 -22.36
CA ASP A 237 16.35 -6.63 -22.25
C ASP A 237 15.44 -6.97 -21.06
N ASP A 238 15.52 -6.22 -19.95
CA ASP A 238 14.53 -6.24 -18.86
C ASP A 238 13.10 -6.00 -19.41
N VAL A 239 12.88 -4.83 -20.03
CA VAL A 239 11.54 -4.34 -20.35
C VAL A 239 10.89 -5.16 -21.48
N THR A 240 11.67 -5.68 -22.42
CA THR A 240 11.15 -6.61 -23.45
C THR A 240 10.82 -7.97 -22.88
N ALA A 241 11.61 -8.50 -21.94
CA ALA A 241 11.33 -9.78 -21.29
C ALA A 241 10.02 -9.79 -20.48
N TRP A 242 9.58 -8.61 -20.03
CA TRP A 242 8.34 -8.41 -19.27
C TRP A 242 7.18 -7.80 -20.08
N ALA A 243 7.37 -7.47 -21.36
CA ALA A 243 6.44 -6.72 -22.22
C ALA A 243 4.96 -7.16 -22.15
N GLU A 244 4.63 -8.44 -22.37
CA GLU A 244 3.25 -8.93 -22.28
C GLU A 244 2.65 -8.74 -20.87
N THR A 245 3.47 -8.87 -19.82
CA THR A 245 3.02 -8.65 -18.43
C THR A 245 2.86 -7.16 -18.14
N LEU A 246 3.68 -6.28 -18.74
CA LEU A 246 3.55 -4.82 -18.61
C LEU A 246 2.23 -4.32 -19.20
N CYS A 247 1.83 -4.80 -20.38
CA CYS A 247 0.51 -4.50 -20.94
C CYS A 247 -0.61 -4.97 -20.01
N GLU A 248 -0.56 -6.22 -19.52
CA GLU A 248 -1.58 -6.79 -18.63
C GLU A 248 -1.76 -5.99 -17.32
N VAL A 249 -0.66 -5.59 -16.65
CA VAL A 249 -0.78 -4.83 -15.38
C VAL A 249 -1.25 -3.40 -15.58
N VAL A 250 -1.01 -2.79 -16.74
CA VAL A 250 -1.47 -1.44 -17.09
C VAL A 250 -2.92 -1.45 -17.56
N GLU A 251 -3.35 -2.48 -18.30
CA GLU A 251 -4.75 -2.67 -18.74
C GLU A 251 -5.69 -2.96 -17.56
N ASP A 252 -5.27 -3.78 -16.59
CA ASP A 252 -6.04 -4.06 -15.36
C ASP A 252 -6.11 -2.86 -14.38
N GLU A 253 -5.28 -1.83 -14.61
CA GLU A 253 -4.93 -0.73 -13.69
C GLU A 253 -4.28 -1.21 -12.37
N ARG A 254 -3.53 -2.32 -12.42
CA ARG A 254 -2.71 -2.83 -11.30
C ARG A 254 -1.37 -2.09 -11.15
N MET A 255 -0.87 -1.50 -12.24
CA MET A 255 0.34 -0.69 -12.27
C MET A 255 0.20 0.51 -13.21
N PRO A 256 0.72 1.69 -12.85
CA PRO A 256 1.18 2.04 -11.50
C PRO A 256 0.03 2.00 -10.49
N PRO A 257 0.27 1.63 -9.22
CA PRO A 257 -0.78 1.26 -8.29
C PRO A 257 -1.49 2.49 -7.71
N TRP A 258 -2.44 3.04 -8.47
CA TRP A 258 -3.15 4.26 -8.12
C TRP A 258 -4.67 4.10 -8.26
N HIS A 259 -5.34 3.94 -7.12
CA HIS A 259 -6.75 3.59 -7.06
C HIS A 259 -7.70 4.77 -6.84
N ALA A 260 -7.20 6.02 -6.91
CA ALA A 260 -8.03 7.21 -6.75
C ALA A 260 -8.69 7.65 -8.07
N ASP A 261 -9.95 8.06 -7.92
CA ASP A 261 -10.87 8.51 -8.96
C ASP A 261 -10.35 9.76 -9.71
N PRO A 262 -10.30 9.74 -11.07
CA PRO A 262 -9.93 10.91 -11.87
C PRO A 262 -10.72 12.19 -11.58
N GLU A 263 -11.98 12.08 -11.15
CA GLU A 263 -12.87 13.23 -11.01
C GLU A 263 -12.70 13.98 -9.68
N HIS A 264 -11.90 13.46 -8.74
CA HIS A 264 -11.90 13.89 -7.34
C HIS A 264 -10.49 14.07 -6.75
N GLY A 265 -10.13 15.32 -6.48
CA GLY A 265 -8.84 15.74 -5.92
C GLY A 265 -7.85 16.24 -6.97
N ASP A 266 -6.70 16.72 -6.51
CA ASP A 266 -5.54 17.17 -7.30
C ASP A 266 -4.31 16.82 -6.46
N PHE A 267 -3.52 15.83 -6.90
CA PHE A 267 -2.51 15.18 -6.06
C PHE A 267 -1.10 15.24 -6.65
N ALA A 268 -0.14 15.73 -5.85
CA ALA A 268 1.27 15.89 -6.23
C ALA A 268 2.02 14.58 -6.46
N ASN A 269 1.41 13.45 -6.11
CA ASN A 269 1.98 12.11 -6.25
C ASN A 269 1.10 11.15 -7.04
N ASP A 270 0.20 11.68 -7.88
CA ASP A 270 -0.54 10.91 -8.86
C ASP A 270 0.41 10.13 -9.77
N ALA A 271 0.28 8.81 -9.75
CA ALA A 271 1.16 7.88 -10.45
C ALA A 271 0.55 7.35 -11.75
N ARG A 272 -0.63 7.81 -12.18
CA ARG A 272 -1.32 7.25 -13.35
C ARG A 272 -0.57 7.52 -14.65
N MET A 273 -0.62 6.54 -15.54
CA MET A 273 -0.32 6.72 -16.97
C MET A 273 -1.51 7.38 -17.68
N SER A 274 -1.26 8.33 -18.58
CA SER A 274 -2.33 8.84 -19.47
C SER A 274 -2.70 7.80 -20.53
N GLU A 275 -3.89 7.91 -21.14
CA GLU A 275 -4.32 6.98 -22.19
C GLU A 275 -3.37 6.98 -23.40
N GLU A 276 -2.74 8.12 -23.71
CA GLU A 276 -1.70 8.22 -24.73
C GLU A 276 -0.41 7.49 -24.31
N GLU A 277 -0.02 7.53 -23.03
CA GLU A 277 1.12 6.77 -22.51
C GLU A 277 0.85 5.26 -22.48
N LYS A 278 -0.38 4.84 -22.12
CA LYS A 278 -0.84 3.45 -22.22
C LYS A 278 -0.79 2.96 -23.67
N GLN A 279 -1.36 3.73 -24.60
CA GLN A 279 -1.38 3.38 -26.03
C GLN A 279 0.03 3.30 -26.65
N LEU A 280 0.97 4.17 -26.24
CA LEU A 280 2.37 4.08 -26.67
C LEU A 280 3.02 2.75 -26.23
N LEU A 281 2.77 2.29 -25.00
CA LEU A 281 3.25 1.00 -24.51
C LEU A 281 2.64 -0.16 -25.32
N TYR A 282 1.32 -0.17 -25.51
CA TYR A 282 0.61 -1.21 -26.24
C TYR A 282 1.08 -1.31 -27.70
N GLU A 283 1.14 -0.18 -28.41
CA GLU A 283 1.62 -0.14 -29.81
C GLU A 283 3.08 -0.55 -29.93
N TRP A 284 3.94 -0.26 -28.93
CA TRP A 284 5.33 -0.74 -28.95
C TRP A 284 5.41 -2.26 -28.85
N VAL A 285 4.61 -2.89 -27.98
CA VAL A 285 4.57 -4.36 -27.84
C VAL A 285 3.95 -5.02 -29.08
N ASP A 286 2.87 -4.49 -29.63
CA ASP A 286 2.26 -4.96 -30.88
C ASP A 286 3.21 -4.83 -32.09
N ASN A 287 4.06 -3.79 -32.11
CA ASN A 287 5.14 -3.63 -33.09
C ASN A 287 6.34 -4.57 -32.84
N GLY A 288 6.27 -5.49 -31.88
CA GLY A 288 7.32 -6.44 -31.57
C GLY A 288 8.48 -5.86 -30.75
N SER A 289 8.23 -4.76 -30.03
CA SER A 289 9.16 -4.08 -29.12
C SER A 289 10.51 -3.64 -29.73
N PRO A 290 10.54 -2.81 -30.79
CA PRO A 290 11.79 -2.24 -31.32
C PRO A 290 12.61 -1.48 -30.27
N GLU A 291 13.92 -1.75 -30.21
CA GLU A 291 14.87 -1.04 -29.37
C GLU A 291 15.01 0.43 -29.77
N GLY A 292 15.22 0.70 -31.06
CA GLY A 292 15.53 2.03 -31.58
C GLY A 292 17.02 2.37 -31.51
N ASP A 293 17.32 3.67 -31.50
CA ASP A 293 18.67 4.21 -31.49
C ASP A 293 19.09 4.58 -30.07
N ARG A 294 20.13 3.91 -29.55
CA ARG A 294 20.62 4.10 -28.17
C ARG A 294 21.11 5.53 -27.88
N GLU A 295 21.48 6.33 -28.89
CA GLU A 295 21.81 7.75 -28.69
C GLU A 295 20.59 8.60 -28.28
N GLN A 296 19.37 8.06 -28.41
CA GLN A 296 18.12 8.73 -28.04
C GLN A 296 17.66 8.43 -26.60
N LEU A 297 18.35 7.56 -25.86
CA LEU A 297 18.01 7.21 -24.48
C LEU A 297 17.96 8.47 -23.58
N PRO A 298 17.05 8.53 -22.59
CA PRO A 298 17.13 9.54 -21.53
C PRO A 298 18.35 9.26 -20.65
N PRO A 299 18.91 10.29 -19.96
CA PRO A 299 19.85 10.04 -18.87
C PRO A 299 19.26 9.05 -17.86
N GLU A 300 20.10 8.18 -17.31
CA GLU A 300 19.66 7.25 -16.27
C GLU A 300 19.21 8.01 -15.02
N LYS A 301 18.13 7.52 -14.39
CA LYS A 301 17.62 8.11 -13.14
C LYS A 301 18.55 7.69 -12.00
N GLU A 302 19.35 8.64 -11.51
CA GLU A 302 20.21 8.42 -10.35
C GLU A 302 19.37 8.15 -9.08
N PHE A 303 19.84 7.21 -8.26
CA PHE A 303 19.25 6.87 -6.98
C PHE A 303 20.30 6.97 -5.87
N ILE A 304 19.92 7.60 -4.76
CA ILE A 304 20.83 7.79 -3.62
C ILE A 304 20.86 6.49 -2.79
N ASP A 305 22.02 5.85 -2.75
CA ASP A 305 22.32 4.80 -1.79
C ASP A 305 22.47 5.37 -0.37
N GLY A 306 21.95 4.66 0.62
CA GLY A 306 21.92 5.13 2.00
C GLY A 306 20.63 5.89 2.32
N TRP A 307 20.75 7.17 2.62
CA TRP A 307 19.69 8.07 3.08
C TRP A 307 19.40 9.13 2.01
N ALA A 308 18.19 9.11 1.44
CA ALA A 308 17.79 9.96 0.31
C ALA A 308 17.67 11.46 0.67
N LEU A 309 17.48 11.81 1.95
CA LEU A 309 17.45 13.21 2.40
C LEU A 309 18.80 13.72 2.96
N GLY A 310 19.89 12.98 2.76
CA GLY A 310 21.21 13.26 3.34
C GLY A 310 21.42 12.57 4.69
N SER A 311 22.41 12.99 5.48
CA SER A 311 22.64 12.36 6.80
C SER A 311 21.57 12.81 7.83
N PRO A 312 20.84 11.90 8.48
CA PRO A 312 19.89 12.25 9.54
C PRO A 312 20.60 12.68 10.83
N ASP A 313 19.93 13.54 11.61
CA ASP A 313 20.41 14.03 12.91
C ASP A 313 20.32 12.96 14.02
N LEU A 314 19.40 12.01 13.86
CA LEU A 314 19.23 10.84 14.74
C LEU A 314 18.78 9.62 13.92
N VAL A 315 19.42 8.46 14.13
CA VAL A 315 18.95 7.16 13.62
C VAL A 315 18.43 6.33 14.79
N VAL A 316 17.21 5.83 14.66
CA VAL A 316 16.57 4.91 15.63
C VAL A 316 16.32 3.58 14.91
N ARG A 317 16.92 2.49 15.41
CA ARG A 317 16.84 1.15 14.82
C ARG A 317 16.13 0.19 15.78
N MET A 318 15.40 -0.79 15.24
CA MET A 318 14.88 -1.92 16.00
C MET A 318 16.01 -2.56 16.84
N PRO A 319 15.83 -2.81 18.15
CA PRO A 319 16.91 -3.30 19.02
C PRO A 319 17.41 -4.69 18.61
N GLU A 320 16.49 -5.56 18.18
CA GLU A 320 16.76 -6.92 17.71
C GLU A 320 16.10 -7.16 16.34
N PRO A 321 16.62 -8.06 15.51
CA PRO A 321 16.02 -8.41 14.23
C PRO A 321 14.79 -9.32 14.38
N ILE A 322 13.80 -9.16 13.50
CA ILE A 322 12.63 -10.05 13.40
C ILE A 322 12.86 -11.08 12.29
N THR A 323 12.69 -12.36 12.62
CA THR A 323 12.75 -13.46 11.66
C THR A 323 11.44 -13.57 10.89
N VAL A 324 11.45 -13.22 9.61
CA VAL A 324 10.31 -13.40 8.70
C VAL A 324 10.34 -14.81 8.12
N SER A 325 9.19 -15.49 8.19
CA SER A 325 9.01 -16.84 7.64
C SER A 325 9.08 -16.86 6.12
N ALA A 326 9.44 -18.01 5.53
CA ALA A 326 9.52 -18.16 4.07
C ALA A 326 8.16 -18.14 3.36
N THR A 327 7.09 -18.52 4.07
CA THR A 327 5.72 -18.64 3.55
C THR A 327 4.72 -18.47 4.68
N GLY A 328 3.51 -18.00 4.38
CA GLY A 328 2.40 -17.86 5.33
C GLY A 328 1.97 -16.41 5.51
N VAL A 329 1.19 -16.17 6.57
CA VAL A 329 0.85 -14.82 7.07
C VAL A 329 1.61 -14.63 8.39
N MET A 330 1.98 -13.40 8.71
CA MET A 330 2.54 -13.02 10.01
C MET A 330 1.69 -11.89 10.60
N ASP A 331 1.30 -12.05 11.86
CA ASP A 331 0.63 -11.06 12.69
C ASP A 331 1.43 -9.74 12.70
N TYR A 332 0.75 -8.61 12.89
CA TYR A 332 1.41 -7.30 13.00
C TYR A 332 2.48 -7.31 14.10
N GLN A 333 3.68 -6.83 13.76
CA GLN A 333 4.81 -6.77 14.69
C GLN A 333 4.94 -5.36 15.27
N TYR A 334 5.00 -5.25 16.59
CA TYR A 334 5.14 -3.99 17.31
C TYR A 334 6.49 -3.93 18.01
N VAL A 335 7.27 -2.89 17.70
CA VAL A 335 8.59 -2.66 18.30
C VAL A 335 8.65 -1.28 18.92
N THR A 336 8.53 -1.21 20.25
CA THR A 336 8.75 0.02 21.03
C THR A 336 10.25 0.25 21.20
N ILE A 337 10.72 1.43 20.80
CA ILE A 337 12.13 1.84 20.86
C ILE A 337 12.23 3.14 21.65
N ASP A 338 13.15 3.18 22.61
CA ASP A 338 13.45 4.38 23.40
C ASP A 338 14.61 5.15 22.74
N PRO A 339 14.36 6.34 22.15
CA PRO A 339 15.40 7.18 21.53
C PRO A 339 16.22 7.99 22.54
N ALA A 340 15.94 7.87 23.85
CA ALA A 340 16.59 8.63 24.92
C ALA A 340 16.56 10.17 24.73
N LEU A 341 15.47 10.70 24.16
CA LEU A 341 15.30 12.14 23.93
C LEU A 341 15.19 12.92 25.25
N THR A 342 16.28 13.57 25.66
CA THR A 342 16.35 14.40 26.88
C THR A 342 15.69 15.77 26.75
N GLU A 343 15.41 16.21 25.52
CA GLU A 343 14.71 17.46 25.19
C GLU A 343 13.76 17.22 24.01
N GLY A 344 12.71 18.05 23.89
CA GLY A 344 11.76 17.96 22.78
C GLY A 344 12.38 18.38 21.45
N LYS A 345 12.01 17.70 20.36
CA LYS A 345 12.59 17.88 19.02
C LYS A 345 11.54 18.28 18.00
N TRP A 346 11.91 19.19 17.10
CA TRP A 346 11.12 19.52 15.92
C TRP A 346 11.60 18.70 14.73
N VAL A 347 10.79 17.73 14.29
CA VAL A 347 11.08 16.84 13.15
C VAL A 347 10.51 17.48 11.89
N ARG A 348 11.39 17.95 10.98
CA ARG A 348 10.98 18.48 9.66
C ARG A 348 10.90 17.41 8.58
N ALA A 349 11.61 16.30 8.76
CA ALA A 349 11.59 15.18 7.84
C ALA A 349 11.93 13.87 8.54
N SER A 350 11.52 12.76 7.93
CA SER A 350 11.86 11.41 8.34
C SER A 350 12.03 10.50 7.14
N GLU A 351 12.93 9.53 7.25
CA GLU A 351 13.12 8.47 6.28
C GLU A 351 13.10 7.12 7.00
N ILE A 352 12.32 6.17 6.52
CA ILE A 352 12.25 4.81 7.10
C ILE A 352 12.89 3.85 6.11
N ARG A 353 13.82 3.04 6.59
CA ARG A 353 14.63 2.12 5.80
C ARG A 353 14.40 0.68 6.30
N PRO A 354 13.66 -0.14 5.53
CA PRO A 354 13.60 -1.57 5.78
C PRO A 354 15.00 -2.20 5.76
N GLY A 355 15.29 -3.08 6.73
CA GLY A 355 16.52 -3.88 6.72
C GLY A 355 16.50 -4.93 5.61
N VAL A 356 15.32 -5.50 5.32
CA VAL A 356 15.06 -6.37 4.16
C VAL A 356 13.81 -5.89 3.44
N ARG A 357 14.00 -4.98 2.46
CA ARG A 357 12.92 -4.40 1.64
C ARG A 357 11.95 -5.45 1.09
N SER A 358 12.45 -6.57 0.55
CA SER A 358 11.64 -7.58 -0.15
C SER A 358 10.58 -8.31 0.70
N VAL A 359 10.55 -8.09 2.03
CA VAL A 359 9.50 -8.65 2.91
C VAL A 359 8.77 -7.62 3.76
N VAL A 360 9.16 -6.34 3.76
CA VAL A 360 8.45 -5.29 4.50
C VAL A 360 7.36 -4.70 3.63
N HIS A 361 6.11 -4.98 3.99
CA HIS A 361 4.92 -4.49 3.27
C HIS A 361 4.62 -3.02 3.62
N HIS A 362 4.66 -2.67 4.91
CA HIS A 362 4.67 -1.29 5.35
C HIS A 362 5.25 -1.18 6.77
N ILE A 363 5.62 0.04 7.17
CA ILE A 363 5.95 0.41 8.55
C ILE A 363 5.23 1.71 8.89
N LEU A 364 4.56 1.79 10.04
CA LEU A 364 4.11 3.04 10.64
C LEU A 364 4.92 3.29 11.91
N VAL A 365 5.37 4.54 12.13
CA VAL A 365 6.16 4.92 13.30
C VAL A 365 5.39 5.96 14.12
N PHE A 366 4.74 5.48 15.17
CA PHE A 366 3.92 6.26 16.10
C PHE A 366 4.76 6.82 17.25
N VAL A 367 4.36 7.98 17.78
CA VAL A 367 5.00 8.60 18.95
C VAL A 367 4.24 8.24 20.24
N ASP A 368 4.82 7.35 21.05
CA ASP A 368 4.38 7.11 22.43
C ASP A 368 4.84 8.31 23.29
N THR A 369 3.90 9.18 23.67
CA THR A 369 4.15 10.37 24.48
C THR A 369 3.87 10.09 25.96
N PRO A 370 4.74 10.52 26.90
CA PRO A 370 4.57 10.23 28.33
C PRO A 370 3.26 10.79 28.90
N GLY A 371 2.31 9.91 29.20
CA GLY A 371 1.00 10.27 29.78
C GLY A 371 -0.16 10.37 28.78
N ALA A 372 -0.02 9.87 27.55
CA ALA A 372 -1.16 9.64 26.66
C ALA A 372 -2.10 8.53 27.17
N ASP A 373 -3.31 8.46 26.62
CA ASP A 373 -4.35 7.49 26.99
C ASP A 373 -3.97 6.05 26.55
N PRO A 374 -3.79 5.09 27.49
CA PRO A 374 -3.41 3.72 27.16
C PRO A 374 -4.39 3.00 26.22
N ILE A 375 -5.70 3.32 26.27
CA ILE A 375 -6.72 2.65 25.45
C ILE A 375 -6.66 3.12 23.99
N LEU A 376 -6.22 4.35 23.75
CA LEU A 376 -5.93 4.83 22.40
C LEU A 376 -4.59 4.27 21.89
N GLN A 377 -3.59 4.17 22.78
CA GLN A 377 -2.30 3.54 22.47
C GLN A 377 -2.43 2.05 22.10
N GLU A 378 -3.18 1.26 22.88
CA GLU A 378 -3.44 -0.18 22.67
C GLU A 378 -4.32 -0.50 21.44
N ARG A 379 -4.72 0.50 20.63
CA ARG A 379 -5.59 0.32 19.46
C ARG A 379 -5.05 0.96 18.17
N GLY A 380 -3.85 1.53 18.18
CA GLY A 380 -3.28 2.24 17.02
C GLY A 380 -3.94 3.60 16.69
N VAL A 381 -4.75 4.18 17.59
CA VAL A 381 -5.60 5.35 17.31
C VAL A 381 -5.07 6.61 18.00
N GLY A 382 -5.08 7.75 17.30
CA GLY A 382 -4.82 9.06 17.92
C GLY A 382 -3.35 9.40 18.18
N PHE A 383 -2.42 8.61 17.66
CA PHE A 383 -0.99 8.92 17.67
C PHE A 383 -0.63 10.04 16.68
N GLU A 384 0.30 10.92 17.07
CA GLU A 384 1.15 11.59 16.08
C GLU A 384 2.05 10.54 15.41
N THR A 385 2.14 10.58 14.08
CA THR A 385 3.09 9.76 13.32
C THR A 385 4.37 10.56 13.11
N VAL A 386 5.56 9.98 13.23
CA VAL A 386 6.80 10.63 12.75
C VAL A 386 7.17 10.20 11.34
N GLY A 387 6.55 9.15 10.80
CA GLY A 387 6.70 8.74 9.41
C GLY A 387 5.97 7.42 9.12
N GLY A 388 5.81 7.13 7.82
CA GLY A 388 5.36 5.84 7.32
C GLY A 388 6.19 5.40 6.11
N TYR A 389 6.38 4.08 5.96
CA TYR A 389 6.97 3.44 4.78
C TYR A 389 5.91 2.57 4.10
N VAL A 390 5.74 2.77 2.80
CA VAL A 390 5.02 1.88 1.88
C VAL A 390 5.91 1.75 0.63
N PRO A 391 6.04 0.56 0.00
CA PRO A 391 6.67 0.36 -1.30
C PRO A 391 6.47 1.52 -2.29
N GLY A 392 7.58 2.10 -2.77
CA GLY A 392 7.57 3.21 -3.74
C GLY A 392 7.26 4.61 -3.18
N SER A 393 6.85 4.74 -1.91
CA SER A 393 6.63 6.06 -1.31
C SER A 393 7.96 6.77 -0.99
N PRO A 394 8.11 8.07 -1.34
CA PRO A 394 9.27 8.85 -0.94
C PRO A 394 9.24 9.18 0.57
N PRO A 395 10.40 9.53 1.18
CA PRO A 395 10.48 9.96 2.57
C PRO A 395 9.53 11.11 2.92
N MET A 396 9.13 11.20 4.20
CA MET A 396 8.39 12.38 4.69
C MET A 396 9.35 13.57 4.71
N ASN A 397 9.11 14.57 3.88
CA ASN A 397 9.83 15.84 3.89
C ASN A 397 8.79 16.98 3.93
N LEU A 398 8.72 17.69 5.05
CA LEU A 398 7.75 18.77 5.25
C LEU A 398 8.25 20.07 4.59
N ALA A 399 7.32 20.97 4.29
CA ALA A 399 7.66 22.28 3.70
C ALA A 399 8.47 23.16 4.66
N ASP A 400 9.25 24.09 4.12
CA ASP A 400 10.07 25.00 4.93
C ASP A 400 9.25 25.73 6.01
N GLY A 401 9.74 25.67 7.25
CA GLY A 401 9.05 26.21 8.42
C GLY A 401 7.91 25.34 8.97
N VAL A 402 7.67 24.14 8.43
CA VAL A 402 6.72 23.17 8.97
C VAL A 402 7.47 22.00 9.61
N ALA A 403 7.08 21.61 10.83
CA ALA A 403 7.67 20.47 11.55
C ALA A 403 6.65 19.80 12.48
N ARG A 404 6.89 18.55 12.88
CA ARG A 404 6.19 17.91 14.01
C ARG A 404 6.96 18.13 15.30
N TYR A 405 6.27 18.19 16.44
CA TYR A 405 6.92 18.23 17.75
C TYR A 405 6.92 16.85 18.41
N VAL A 406 8.09 16.34 18.76
CA VAL A 406 8.28 15.11 19.55
C VAL A 406 8.71 15.51 20.96
N PRO A 407 7.90 15.29 22.00
CA PRO A 407 8.27 15.61 23.39
C PRO A 407 9.52 14.86 23.91
N ALA A 408 10.14 15.42 24.95
CA ALA A 408 11.18 14.73 25.71
C ALA A 408 10.61 13.46 26.38
N GLY A 409 11.43 12.39 26.44
CA GLY A 409 11.01 11.09 26.99
C GLY A 409 10.02 10.30 26.14
N SER A 410 9.63 10.81 24.96
CA SER A 410 8.82 10.05 24.00
C SER A 410 9.57 8.84 23.43
N LYS A 411 8.82 7.77 23.18
CA LYS A 411 9.30 6.56 22.50
C LYS A 411 8.68 6.48 21.11
N PHE A 412 9.26 5.63 20.27
CA PHE A 412 8.72 5.32 18.96
C PHE A 412 8.19 3.89 18.94
N VAL A 413 6.96 3.69 18.49
CA VAL A 413 6.39 2.36 18.25
C VAL A 413 6.38 2.14 16.75
N MET A 414 7.25 1.24 16.28
CA MET A 414 7.20 0.74 14.90
C MET A 414 6.17 -0.38 14.82
N GLN A 415 5.06 -0.13 14.13
CA GLN A 415 4.12 -1.16 13.67
C GLN A 415 4.58 -1.62 12.28
N ILE A 416 4.82 -2.92 12.11
CA ILE A 416 5.39 -3.49 10.88
C ILE A 416 4.49 -4.63 10.38
N HIS A 417 4.11 -4.57 9.09
CA HIS A 417 3.47 -5.66 8.38
C HIS A 417 4.48 -6.32 7.43
N TYR A 418 4.59 -7.65 7.51
CA TYR A 418 5.53 -8.43 6.70
C TYR A 418 4.81 -9.33 5.69
N THR A 419 5.36 -9.46 4.48
CA THR A 419 4.87 -10.38 3.44
C THR A 419 6.01 -11.31 3.01
N PRO A 420 5.94 -12.62 3.29
CA PRO A 420 6.96 -13.59 2.91
C PRO A 420 7.30 -13.68 1.41
N ASP A 421 8.60 -13.69 1.08
CA ASP A 421 9.10 -13.69 -0.32
C ASP A 421 9.55 -15.08 -0.85
N GLY A 422 9.15 -16.15 -0.16
CA GLY A 422 9.60 -17.52 -0.43
C GLY A 422 10.87 -17.91 0.32
N ARG A 423 11.45 -17.04 1.16
CA ARG A 423 12.72 -17.27 1.89
C ARG A 423 12.64 -16.78 3.34
N VAL A 424 13.36 -17.45 4.24
CA VAL A 424 13.52 -16.93 5.61
C VAL A 424 14.42 -15.69 5.57
N ARG A 425 13.95 -14.57 6.12
CA ARG A 425 14.69 -13.30 6.21
C ARG A 425 14.81 -12.88 7.67
N ASN A 426 15.80 -12.04 7.97
CA ASN A 426 15.90 -11.36 9.27
C ASN A 426 15.88 -9.86 8.98
N ASP A 427 14.81 -9.17 9.34
CA ASP A 427 14.67 -7.72 9.16
C ASP A 427 15.07 -6.96 10.43
N GLN A 428 15.78 -5.84 10.26
CA GLN A 428 16.11 -4.92 11.35
C GLN A 428 16.00 -3.49 10.82
N SER A 429 14.76 -3.05 10.63
CA SER A 429 14.42 -1.73 10.09
C SER A 429 14.85 -0.57 11.01
N GLU A 430 15.03 0.60 10.39
CA GLU A 430 15.44 1.84 11.07
C GLU A 430 14.72 3.08 10.52
N ILE A 431 14.61 4.13 11.35
CA ILE A 431 14.13 5.46 10.97
C ILE A 431 15.23 6.50 11.20
N GLY A 432 15.48 7.33 10.20
CA GLY A 432 16.30 8.52 10.28
C GLY A 432 15.41 9.74 10.47
N LEU A 433 15.69 10.53 11.49
CA LEU A 433 14.97 11.76 11.83
C LEU A 433 15.85 12.96 11.52
N TYR A 434 15.25 13.97 10.90
CA TYR A 434 15.91 15.22 10.52
C TYR A 434 15.25 16.37 11.27
N PHE A 435 16.03 17.12 12.05
CA PHE A 435 15.52 18.15 12.93
C PHE A 435 15.53 19.54 12.27
N ALA A 436 14.65 20.42 12.76
CA ALA A 436 14.67 21.85 12.47
C ALA A 436 15.33 22.64 13.62
N ASP A 437 15.99 23.76 13.32
CA ASP A 437 16.20 24.80 14.33
C ASP A 437 14.82 25.32 14.77
N PRO A 438 14.46 25.30 16.06
CA PRO A 438 13.18 25.81 16.55
C PRO A 438 12.87 27.24 16.07
N LYS A 439 13.88 28.09 15.87
CA LYS A 439 13.72 29.48 15.37
C LYS A 439 13.24 29.57 13.93
N ASN A 440 13.36 28.49 13.16
CA ASN A 440 12.91 28.42 11.77
C ASN A 440 11.51 27.79 11.65
N VAL A 441 11.02 27.12 12.70
CA VAL A 441 9.66 26.56 12.72
C VAL A 441 8.64 27.70 12.79
N ARG A 442 7.60 27.62 11.96
CA ARG A 442 6.44 28.52 11.94
C ARG A 442 5.15 27.77 12.22
N ARG A 443 5.01 26.54 11.72
CA ARG A 443 3.78 25.74 11.85
C ARG A 443 4.05 24.29 12.23
N THR A 444 3.10 23.71 12.94
CA THR A 444 3.07 22.31 13.35
C THR A 444 2.33 21.50 12.29
N MET A 445 2.91 20.39 11.82
CA MET A 445 2.13 19.35 11.13
C MET A 445 1.57 18.39 12.17
N GLN A 446 0.29 18.01 12.02
CA GLN A 446 -0.42 17.11 12.93
C GLN A 446 -1.10 15.98 12.15
N SER A 447 -0.90 14.74 12.62
CA SER A 447 -1.67 13.58 12.15
C SER A 447 -3.07 13.59 12.80
N GLY A 448 -4.09 13.36 11.99
CA GLY A 448 -5.49 13.27 12.43
C GLY A 448 -6.20 12.02 11.93
N VAL A 449 -7.20 11.56 12.68
CA VAL A 449 -7.92 10.31 12.43
C VAL A 449 -9.44 10.52 12.35
N VAL A 450 -10.06 9.90 11.35
CA VAL A 450 -11.52 9.80 11.19
C VAL A 450 -11.88 8.32 11.23
N VAL A 451 -12.20 7.82 12.42
CA VAL A 451 -12.29 6.38 12.73
C VAL A 451 -13.70 6.00 13.20
N ASN A 452 -14.13 4.77 12.90
CA ASN A 452 -15.27 4.14 13.56
C ASN A 452 -14.82 2.81 14.18
N LEU A 453 -15.03 2.69 15.49
CA LEU A 453 -14.58 1.57 16.33
C LEU A 453 -15.70 0.59 16.71
N ASP A 454 -16.96 0.94 16.41
CA ASP A 454 -18.18 0.29 16.89
C ASP A 454 -19.04 -0.21 15.71
N PHE A 455 -18.44 -0.97 14.80
CA PHE A 455 -19.14 -1.61 13.67
C PHE A 455 -19.07 -3.13 13.71
N GLU A 456 -20.04 -3.78 13.04
CA GLU A 456 -20.04 -5.21 12.74
C GLU A 456 -20.49 -5.42 11.29
N ILE A 457 -19.62 -6.03 10.49
CA ILE A 457 -19.89 -6.46 9.12
C ILE A 457 -20.54 -7.86 9.20
N PRO A 458 -21.78 -8.05 8.72
CA PRO A 458 -22.44 -9.36 8.75
C PRO A 458 -21.76 -10.39 7.82
N PRO A 459 -21.98 -11.70 8.05
CA PRO A 459 -21.58 -12.76 7.10
C PRO A 459 -22.17 -12.56 5.71
N GLY A 460 -21.40 -12.83 4.67
CA GLY A 460 -21.88 -12.91 3.29
C GLY A 460 -22.19 -11.58 2.57
N GLU A 461 -22.23 -10.45 3.28
CA GLU A 461 -22.51 -9.12 2.71
C GLU A 461 -21.42 -8.68 1.72
N ASP A 462 -21.81 -8.29 0.50
CA ASP A 462 -20.87 -7.91 -0.56
C ASP A 462 -20.44 -6.43 -0.51
N SER A 463 -21.16 -5.57 0.22
CA SER A 463 -20.91 -4.12 0.24
C SER A 463 -21.43 -3.45 1.52
N HIS A 464 -21.03 -3.99 2.68
CA HIS A 464 -21.41 -3.41 3.97
C HIS A 464 -20.77 -2.03 4.17
N ARG A 465 -21.60 -1.02 4.46
CA ARG A 465 -21.18 0.39 4.46
C ARG A 465 -21.01 0.94 5.89
N VAL A 466 -19.80 1.39 6.21
CA VAL A 466 -19.44 2.01 7.50
C VAL A 466 -19.10 3.48 7.31
N GLU A 467 -19.42 4.32 8.29
CA GLU A 467 -19.18 5.76 8.26
C GLU A 467 -18.46 6.22 9.52
N ALA A 468 -17.54 7.18 9.35
CA ALA A 468 -16.92 7.95 10.42
C ALA A 468 -17.00 9.44 10.08
N THR A 469 -16.99 10.32 11.08
CA THR A 469 -17.02 11.78 10.85
C THR A 469 -16.28 12.53 11.93
N TYR A 470 -15.36 13.40 11.51
CA TYR A 470 -14.60 14.30 12.36
C TYR A 470 -15.05 15.74 12.10
N ARG A 471 -15.06 16.60 13.13
CA ARG A 471 -15.31 18.04 12.99
C ARG A 471 -14.03 18.81 13.21
N PHE A 472 -13.63 19.62 12.23
CA PHE A 472 -12.54 20.57 12.40
C PHE A 472 -12.95 21.67 13.38
N SER A 473 -12.14 21.86 14.42
CA SER A 473 -12.29 22.88 15.46
C SER A 473 -11.65 24.23 15.09
N HIS A 474 -10.91 24.28 13.97
CA HIS A 474 -10.13 25.45 13.55
C HIS A 474 -10.08 25.50 12.02
N ASP A 475 -9.63 26.64 11.48
CA ASP A 475 -9.21 26.74 10.08
C ASP A 475 -7.91 25.94 9.87
N MET A 476 -7.97 24.87 9.06
CA MET A 476 -6.86 23.96 8.79
C MET A 476 -6.45 23.95 7.31
N GLU A 477 -5.16 23.76 7.04
CA GLU A 477 -4.64 23.28 5.76
C GLU A 477 -4.49 21.76 5.84
N VAL A 478 -5.30 20.99 5.09
CA VAL A 478 -5.14 19.53 4.98
C VAL A 478 -4.20 19.20 3.83
N HIS A 479 -3.07 18.57 4.12
CA HIS A 479 -1.98 18.31 3.16
C HIS A 479 -2.11 16.94 2.47
N SER A 480 -2.62 15.92 3.16
CA SER A 480 -2.80 14.58 2.59
C SER A 480 -3.90 13.77 3.28
N LEU A 481 -4.37 12.74 2.58
CA LEU A 481 -5.35 11.76 3.05
C LEU A 481 -4.78 10.34 2.86
N THR A 482 -4.90 9.47 3.86
CA THR A 482 -4.46 8.06 3.79
C THR A 482 -5.56 7.15 4.34
N PRO A 483 -6.36 6.48 3.47
CA PRO A 483 -7.40 5.56 3.92
C PRO A 483 -6.80 4.20 4.28
N HIS A 484 -7.35 3.56 5.32
CA HIS A 484 -6.89 2.26 5.82
C HIS A 484 -8.07 1.34 6.21
N MET A 485 -8.01 0.12 5.68
CA MET A 485 -8.91 -1.04 5.85
C MET A 485 -8.10 -2.34 5.63
N HIS A 486 -8.58 -3.50 6.11
CA HIS A 486 -7.94 -4.81 5.92
C HIS A 486 -8.50 -5.59 4.70
N PHE A 487 -8.45 -6.93 4.72
CA PHE A 487 -8.73 -7.82 3.57
C PHE A 487 -10.14 -7.71 2.95
N ARG A 488 -11.09 -7.07 3.62
CA ARG A 488 -12.46 -6.85 3.15
C ARG A 488 -12.70 -5.44 2.66
N GLY A 489 -11.75 -4.51 2.84
CA GLY A 489 -11.86 -3.15 2.31
C GLY A 489 -12.11 -3.16 0.80
N LYS A 490 -13.25 -2.61 0.37
CA LYS A 490 -13.74 -2.65 -1.03
C LYS A 490 -13.66 -1.29 -1.70
N ALA A 491 -14.06 -0.23 -0.99
CA ALA A 491 -14.00 1.15 -1.45
C ALA A 491 -13.92 2.13 -0.27
N PHE A 492 -13.31 3.30 -0.47
CA PHE A 492 -13.19 4.35 0.55
C PHE A 492 -13.42 5.73 -0.05
N ARG A 493 -14.08 6.64 0.66
CA ARG A 493 -14.27 8.04 0.24
C ARG A 493 -14.13 9.02 1.40
N TYR A 494 -13.53 10.17 1.11
CA TYR A 494 -13.54 11.36 1.94
C TYR A 494 -14.47 12.42 1.33
N GLU A 495 -15.53 12.77 2.06
CA GLU A 495 -16.44 13.88 1.74
C GLU A 495 -16.22 15.01 2.75
N LEU A 496 -15.96 16.23 2.27
CA LEU A 496 -15.90 17.44 3.10
C LEU A 496 -17.26 18.13 3.07
N MET A 497 -17.83 18.42 4.24
CA MET A 497 -19.07 19.18 4.39
C MET A 497 -18.78 20.52 5.08
N TYR A 498 -18.99 21.62 4.37
CA TYR A 498 -18.70 22.97 4.84
C TYR A 498 -19.82 23.51 5.76
N PRO A 499 -19.55 24.53 6.61
CA PRO A 499 -20.55 25.12 7.52
C PRO A 499 -21.77 25.73 6.82
N ASN A 500 -21.64 26.11 5.54
CA ASN A 500 -22.73 26.62 4.70
C ASN A 500 -23.62 25.51 4.10
N GLY A 501 -23.32 24.23 4.34
CA GLY A 501 -24.04 23.07 3.81
C GLY A 501 -23.55 22.54 2.45
N THR A 502 -22.60 23.22 1.79
CA THR A 502 -21.93 22.72 0.58
C THR A 502 -21.15 21.43 0.89
N ARG A 503 -21.03 20.54 -0.10
CA ARG A 503 -20.24 19.30 0.00
C ARG A 503 -19.29 19.15 -1.17
N GLU A 504 -18.20 18.45 -0.95
CA GLU A 504 -17.13 18.20 -1.92
C GLU A 504 -16.51 16.83 -1.66
N THR A 505 -16.28 16.02 -2.70
CA THR A 505 -15.50 14.79 -2.57
C THR A 505 -14.02 15.15 -2.67
N LEU A 506 -13.24 14.90 -1.60
CA LEU A 506 -11.81 15.20 -1.57
C LEU A 506 -10.95 14.06 -2.15
N LEU A 507 -11.42 12.83 -1.99
CA LEU A 507 -10.79 11.59 -2.46
C LEU A 507 -11.86 10.50 -2.55
N ASN A 508 -11.89 9.76 -3.65
CA ASN A 508 -12.73 8.58 -3.84
C ASN A 508 -11.86 7.43 -4.36
N ILE A 509 -11.95 6.26 -3.74
CA ILE A 509 -11.26 5.03 -4.12
C ILE A 509 -12.36 3.99 -4.37
N PRO A 510 -12.81 3.81 -5.63
CA PRO A 510 -13.89 2.87 -5.96
C PRO A 510 -13.44 1.41 -5.96
N ARG A 511 -12.12 1.15 -6.00
CA ARG A 511 -11.49 -0.17 -5.93
C ARG A 511 -10.34 -0.11 -4.92
N TYR A 512 -10.61 -0.30 -3.63
CA TYR A 512 -9.54 -0.32 -2.62
C TYR A 512 -8.78 -1.65 -2.70
N ASP A 513 -7.46 -1.58 -2.60
CA ASP A 513 -6.58 -2.75 -2.50
C ASP A 513 -5.77 -2.65 -1.20
N PHE A 514 -5.90 -3.65 -0.33
CA PHE A 514 -5.14 -3.77 0.93
C PHE A 514 -3.62 -3.74 0.71
N ASN A 515 -3.13 -4.20 -0.45
CA ASN A 515 -1.71 -4.20 -0.78
C ASN A 515 -1.16 -2.78 -1.06
N TRP A 516 -2.01 -1.78 -1.30
CA TRP A 516 -1.64 -0.45 -1.81
C TRP A 516 -2.25 0.70 -0.98
N GLN A 517 -1.77 0.81 0.26
CA GLN A 517 -2.23 1.76 1.27
C GLN A 517 -1.59 3.15 1.09
N ASN A 518 -1.84 3.75 -0.08
CA ASN A 518 -1.18 4.99 -0.50
C ASN A 518 -1.64 6.22 0.31
N SER A 519 -0.69 7.12 0.60
CA SER A 519 -0.98 8.49 1.00
C SER A 519 -1.19 9.40 -0.22
N TYR A 520 -2.35 10.04 -0.30
CA TYR A 520 -2.74 10.96 -1.37
C TYR A 520 -2.42 12.39 -0.93
N ARG A 521 -1.32 12.97 -1.43
CA ARG A 521 -0.83 14.31 -1.04
C ARG A 521 -1.34 15.36 -2.04
N PHE A 522 -2.06 16.38 -1.57
CA PHE A 522 -2.62 17.39 -2.47
C PHE A 522 -1.52 18.23 -3.15
N SER A 523 -1.72 18.57 -4.42
CA SER A 523 -0.87 19.52 -5.18
C SER A 523 -0.85 20.91 -4.55
N LYS A 524 -1.92 21.28 -3.83
CA LYS A 524 -2.05 22.47 -3.00
C LYS A 524 -2.82 22.10 -1.74
N PRO A 525 -2.37 22.44 -0.53
CA PRO A 525 -3.07 22.08 0.70
C PRO A 525 -4.53 22.53 0.68
N LYS A 526 -5.44 21.65 1.10
CA LYS A 526 -6.87 21.92 1.10
C LYS A 526 -7.22 22.81 2.29
N LEU A 527 -7.61 24.05 2.04
CA LEU A 527 -8.17 24.92 3.07
C LEU A 527 -9.51 24.36 3.54
N VAL A 528 -9.63 24.15 4.86
CA VAL A 528 -10.83 23.64 5.52
C VAL A 528 -11.23 24.59 6.67
N PRO A 529 -12.34 25.33 6.54
CA PRO A 529 -12.78 26.27 7.58
C PRO A 529 -13.22 25.60 8.88
N GLU A 530 -13.13 26.33 10.00
CA GLU A 530 -13.68 25.94 11.30
C GLU A 530 -15.13 25.45 11.18
N GLY A 531 -15.45 24.38 11.91
CA GLY A 531 -16.78 23.77 11.95
C GLY A 531 -17.10 22.83 10.78
N SER A 532 -16.25 22.76 9.75
CA SER A 532 -16.40 21.77 8.66
C SER A 532 -16.34 20.33 9.18
N LEU A 533 -17.02 19.42 8.50
CA LEU A 533 -16.98 17.98 8.79
C LEU A 533 -16.18 17.23 7.72
N LEU A 534 -15.13 16.52 8.13
CA LEU A 534 -14.51 15.49 7.30
C LEU A 534 -15.23 14.17 7.55
N LYS A 535 -15.89 13.67 6.51
CA LYS A 535 -16.66 12.43 6.56
C LYS A 535 -15.94 11.35 5.78
N CYS A 536 -15.67 10.22 6.43
CA CYS A 536 -15.14 9.04 5.79
C CYS A 536 -16.25 8.00 5.59
N ILE A 537 -16.28 7.38 4.42
CA ILE A 537 -17.25 6.34 4.04
C ILE A 537 -16.45 5.16 3.52
N ALA A 538 -16.55 4.03 4.20
CA ALA A 538 -15.93 2.77 3.83
C ALA A 538 -17.00 1.76 3.37
N HIS A 539 -16.62 0.88 2.46
CA HIS A 539 -17.40 -0.30 2.07
C HIS A 539 -16.55 -1.55 2.25
N PHE A 540 -17.16 -2.62 2.78
CA PHE A 540 -16.50 -3.91 3.03
C PHE A 540 -17.21 -5.06 2.31
N ASP A 541 -16.42 -5.98 1.75
CA ASP A 541 -16.89 -7.21 1.10
C ASP A 541 -16.56 -8.42 1.99
N ASN A 542 -17.55 -8.89 2.74
CA ASN A 542 -17.50 -10.13 3.52
C ASN A 542 -18.20 -11.30 2.79
N SER A 543 -18.42 -11.19 1.47
CA SER A 543 -19.00 -12.27 0.68
C SER A 543 -17.97 -13.35 0.33
N GLU A 544 -18.44 -14.48 -0.22
CA GLU A 544 -17.57 -15.52 -0.77
C GLU A 544 -16.81 -15.08 -2.03
N ASN A 545 -17.25 -13.99 -2.68
CA ASN A 545 -16.66 -13.49 -3.92
C ASN A 545 -15.35 -12.73 -3.68
N ASN A 546 -15.16 -12.15 -2.50
CA ASN A 546 -13.88 -11.55 -2.13
C ASN A 546 -12.79 -12.63 -1.98
N PRO A 547 -11.74 -12.64 -2.83
CA PRO A 547 -10.74 -13.69 -2.79
C PRO A 547 -9.76 -13.53 -1.62
N SER A 548 -9.64 -12.34 -1.04
CA SER A 548 -8.83 -12.05 0.16
C SER A 548 -9.55 -12.39 1.46
N ASN A 549 -10.88 -12.55 1.43
CA ASN A 549 -11.67 -12.88 2.62
C ASN A 549 -11.27 -14.27 3.19
N PRO A 550 -10.76 -14.35 4.44
CA PRO A 550 -10.34 -15.62 5.04
C PRO A 550 -11.55 -16.49 5.39
N ASP A 551 -12.62 -15.89 5.93
CA ASP A 551 -13.87 -16.55 6.29
C ASP A 551 -15.08 -15.60 6.08
N PRO A 552 -15.95 -15.87 5.09
CA PRO A 552 -17.18 -15.11 4.83
C PRO A 552 -18.37 -15.51 5.70
N THR A 553 -18.24 -16.57 6.51
CA THR A 553 -19.35 -17.16 7.28
C THR A 553 -19.51 -16.56 8.68
N ILE A 554 -18.54 -15.75 9.11
CA ILE A 554 -18.50 -15.09 10.42
C ILE A 554 -18.77 -13.58 10.33
N PRO A 555 -19.39 -12.97 11.36
CA PRO A 555 -19.41 -11.52 11.50
C PRO A 555 -18.02 -10.99 11.85
N VAL A 556 -17.70 -9.78 11.41
CA VAL A 556 -16.36 -9.18 11.55
C VAL A 556 -16.51 -7.78 12.17
N ARG A 557 -15.61 -7.42 13.08
CA ARG A 557 -15.64 -6.13 13.80
C ARG A 557 -14.32 -5.41 13.67
N TRP A 558 -14.24 -4.20 14.24
CA TRP A 558 -12.97 -3.54 14.50
C TRP A 558 -11.97 -4.50 15.18
N GLY A 559 -10.75 -4.59 14.64
CA GLY A 559 -9.64 -5.31 15.23
C GLY A 559 -8.30 -4.97 14.57
N GLU A 560 -7.20 -5.38 15.18
CA GLU A 560 -5.85 -5.05 14.69
C GLU A 560 -5.31 -6.07 13.69
N GLN A 561 -5.81 -7.30 13.69
CA GLN A 561 -5.28 -8.33 12.81
C GLN A 561 -5.94 -8.29 11.44
N THR A 562 -5.21 -8.66 10.39
CA THR A 562 -5.65 -8.50 8.99
C THR A 562 -6.89 -9.32 8.62
N TRP A 563 -7.26 -10.31 9.44
CA TRP A 563 -8.49 -11.10 9.31
C TRP A 563 -9.69 -10.51 10.08
N GLU A 564 -9.45 -9.56 10.98
CA GLU A 564 -10.44 -8.62 11.54
C GLU A 564 -10.64 -7.47 10.54
N GLU A 565 -11.15 -6.30 10.94
CA GLU A 565 -11.23 -5.14 10.04
C GLU A 565 -10.88 -3.81 10.70
N MET A 566 -10.49 -2.84 9.87
CA MET A 566 -10.30 -1.44 10.27
C MET A 566 -11.10 -0.49 9.39
N MET A 567 -11.55 0.62 9.98
CA MET A 567 -12.10 1.77 9.27
C MET A 567 -11.42 3.04 9.80
N ILE A 568 -10.30 3.42 9.20
CA ILE A 568 -9.61 4.70 9.50
C ILE A 568 -9.48 5.51 8.20
N GLY A 569 -9.92 6.76 8.24
CA GLY A 569 -9.42 7.79 7.33
C GLY A 569 -8.39 8.65 8.05
N PHE A 570 -7.10 8.42 7.81
CA PHE A 570 -6.05 9.34 8.29
C PHE A 570 -6.02 10.60 7.42
N TYR A 571 -5.62 11.72 8.01
CA TYR A 571 -5.28 12.95 7.31
C TYR A 571 -4.09 13.64 7.99
N GLU A 572 -3.38 14.47 7.24
CA GLU A 572 -2.31 15.33 7.76
C GLU A 572 -2.71 16.78 7.60
N ALA A 573 -2.58 17.58 8.66
CA ALA A 573 -3.01 18.97 8.64
C ALA A 573 -2.11 19.93 9.46
N ALA A 574 -2.14 21.21 9.10
CA ALA A 574 -1.55 22.30 9.86
C ALA A 574 -2.59 23.41 10.10
N PHE A 575 -2.47 24.17 11.17
CA PHE A 575 -3.31 25.36 11.38
C PHE A 575 -2.99 26.45 10.34
N VAL A 576 -4.02 27.06 9.74
CA VAL A 576 -3.82 28.13 8.73
C VAL A 576 -3.04 29.31 9.33
N ASN A 577 -3.42 29.74 10.54
CA ASN A 577 -2.98 31.01 11.15
C ASN A 577 -1.89 30.86 12.23
N GLN A 578 -1.23 29.70 12.36
CA GLN A 578 -0.18 29.48 13.37
C GLN A 578 1.14 30.16 12.97
N ASP A 579 1.81 30.81 13.93
CA ASP A 579 3.16 31.37 13.78
C ASP A 579 3.99 31.18 15.05
N LEU A 580 4.72 30.07 15.10
CA LEU A 580 5.63 29.68 16.17
C LEU A 580 6.95 30.49 16.21
N SER A 581 7.09 31.54 15.38
CA SER A 581 8.13 32.57 15.63
C SER A 581 7.77 33.52 16.77
N ILE A 582 6.48 33.61 17.12
CA ILE A 582 5.97 34.34 18.27
C ILE A 582 6.13 33.47 19.54
N PRO A 583 6.60 34.01 20.68
CA PRO A 583 6.68 33.23 21.92
C PRO A 583 5.30 32.89 22.49
N GLU A 584 5.12 31.65 22.97
CA GLU A 584 4.00 31.30 23.86
C GLU A 584 4.02 32.14 25.15
N PRO A 585 2.87 32.30 25.85
CA PRO A 585 2.79 33.18 27.02
C PRO A 585 3.82 32.86 28.11
N GLN A 586 4.67 33.84 28.44
CA GLN A 586 5.74 33.67 29.41
C GLN A 586 5.22 33.86 30.84
N VAL A 587 5.00 32.75 31.55
CA VAL A 587 4.42 32.74 32.90
C VAL A 587 5.52 32.66 33.96
N ASN A 588 5.72 33.75 34.70
CA ASN A 588 6.79 33.90 35.68
C ASN A 588 6.23 34.04 37.10
N PRO A 589 6.74 33.31 38.11
CA PRO A 589 6.30 33.46 39.50
C PRO A 589 6.67 34.83 40.07
N ILE A 590 5.80 35.39 40.90
CA ILE A 590 6.03 36.63 41.64
C ILE A 590 5.69 36.48 43.13
N ALA A 591 6.00 37.51 43.93
CA ALA A 591 5.74 37.52 45.37
C ALA A 591 4.25 37.24 45.70
N GLY A 592 4.02 36.49 46.77
CA GLY A 592 2.67 36.13 47.23
C GLY A 592 2.05 34.88 46.57
N GLY A 593 2.83 34.09 45.81
CA GLY A 593 2.33 32.87 45.16
C GLY A 593 1.50 33.11 43.89
N ARG A 594 1.56 34.34 43.36
CA ARG A 594 0.92 34.77 42.12
C ARG A 594 1.89 34.64 40.94
N TYR A 595 1.39 34.73 39.72
CA TYR A 595 2.18 34.62 38.49
C TYR A 595 1.89 35.79 37.56
N ARG A 596 2.94 36.32 36.93
CA ARG A 596 2.86 37.28 35.82
C ARG A 596 2.92 36.50 34.51
N ALA A 597 1.81 36.46 33.78
CA ALA A 597 1.76 35.92 32.43
C ALA A 597 1.93 37.07 31.42
N THR A 598 2.91 36.95 30.52
CA THR A 598 3.18 37.92 29.45
C THR A 598 2.80 37.30 28.11
N PHE A 599 1.90 37.94 27.37
CA PHE A 599 1.37 37.48 26.10
C PHE A 599 1.99 38.28 24.96
N PHE A 600 2.13 37.63 23.81
CA PHE A 600 2.67 38.21 22.59
C PHE A 600 1.69 37.95 21.46
N TYR A 601 1.50 38.92 20.57
CA TYR A 601 0.65 38.75 19.40
C TYR A 601 1.12 39.65 18.26
N LYS A 602 1.27 39.04 17.09
CA LYS A 602 1.58 39.71 15.84
C LYS A 602 0.32 39.70 14.97
N PRO A 603 -0.26 40.87 14.63
CA PRO A 603 -1.48 40.90 13.82
C PRO A 603 -1.17 40.53 12.36
N ASP A 604 -2.00 39.67 11.78
CA ASP A 604 -1.93 39.24 10.38
C ASP A 604 -2.43 40.31 9.38
N ARG A 605 -3.05 41.36 9.90
CA ARG A 605 -3.70 42.46 9.18
C ARG A 605 -3.55 43.78 9.95
N PRO A 606 -3.67 44.96 9.31
CA PRO A 606 -3.64 46.23 10.02
C PRO A 606 -4.73 46.32 11.11
N ALA A 607 -4.30 46.46 12.36
CA ALA A 607 -5.16 46.58 13.54
C ALA A 607 -5.07 47.99 14.14
N LYS A 608 -6.16 48.47 14.75
CA LYS A 608 -6.19 49.73 15.52
C LYS A 608 -6.17 49.48 17.02
N THR A 609 -6.82 48.40 17.46
CA THR A 609 -6.74 47.91 18.83
C THR A 609 -6.63 46.39 18.86
N ILE A 610 -5.86 45.89 19.84
CA ILE A 610 -5.70 44.47 20.12
C ILE A 610 -5.84 44.33 21.63
N ASN A 611 -6.75 43.50 22.11
CA ASN A 611 -7.04 43.32 23.53
C ASN A 611 -7.00 41.84 23.93
N LEU A 612 -6.66 41.56 25.19
CA LEU A 612 -6.59 40.22 25.74
C LEU A 612 -7.84 39.91 26.59
N ALA A 613 -8.60 38.90 26.19
CA ALA A 613 -9.79 38.42 26.90
C ALA A 613 -9.60 36.96 27.33
N GLY A 614 -10.06 36.59 28.53
CA GLY A 614 -9.92 35.24 29.07
C GLY A 614 -10.61 35.02 30.41
N THR A 615 -10.40 33.86 30.99
CA THR A 615 -11.00 33.47 32.29
C THR A 615 -10.48 34.28 33.48
N PHE A 616 -9.41 35.05 33.32
CA PHE A 616 -8.86 35.98 34.32
C PHE A 616 -9.49 37.39 34.30
N ASN A 617 -10.32 37.71 33.29
CA ASN A 617 -11.05 38.99 33.21
C ASN A 617 -12.51 38.82 32.74
N ASP A 618 -13.12 37.67 33.04
CA ASP A 618 -14.50 37.32 32.67
C ASP A 618 -14.81 37.55 31.18
N TRP A 619 -13.82 37.27 30.31
CA TRP A 619 -13.86 37.48 28.86
C TRP A 619 -14.11 38.95 28.42
N ASN A 620 -13.72 39.92 29.23
CA ASN A 620 -13.89 41.34 28.92
C ASN A 620 -12.91 41.84 27.83
N SER A 621 -13.39 41.86 26.59
CA SER A 621 -12.67 42.32 25.38
C SER A 621 -12.27 43.80 25.36
N SER A 622 -12.72 44.61 26.32
CA SER A 622 -12.37 46.03 26.44
C SER A 622 -11.25 46.29 27.47
N THR A 623 -10.51 45.25 27.87
CA THR A 623 -9.46 45.34 28.90
C THR A 623 -8.19 44.63 28.46
N HIS A 624 -7.07 44.92 29.13
CA HIS A 624 -5.73 44.43 28.79
C HIS A 624 -5.39 44.66 27.30
N PRO A 625 -5.35 45.93 26.84
CA PRO A 625 -4.84 46.24 25.50
C PRO A 625 -3.37 45.80 25.40
N LEU A 626 -3.02 45.18 24.28
CA LEU A 626 -1.63 44.88 23.95
C LEU A 626 -0.98 46.13 23.35
N THR A 627 0.31 46.30 23.62
CA THR A 627 1.12 47.41 23.13
C THR A 627 2.41 46.90 22.51
N ASP A 628 2.81 47.51 21.41
CA ASP A 628 4.14 47.37 20.79
C ASP A 628 4.95 48.63 21.19
N PRO A 629 5.87 48.53 22.17
CA PRO A 629 6.65 49.66 22.67
C PRO A 629 8.00 49.85 21.95
N ASP A 630 8.45 48.85 21.19
CA ASP A 630 9.74 48.80 20.49
C ASP A 630 9.63 48.84 18.95
N ASP A 631 8.41 48.88 18.39
CA ASP A 631 8.07 49.03 16.96
C ASP A 631 8.56 47.85 16.10
N ASP A 632 8.51 46.63 16.67
CA ASP A 632 8.93 45.38 16.04
C ASP A 632 7.78 44.58 15.37
N GLY A 633 6.54 44.97 15.65
CA GLY A 633 5.30 44.36 15.17
C GLY A 633 4.68 43.32 16.11
N ILE A 634 5.31 42.99 17.25
CA ILE A 634 4.85 42.00 18.23
C ILE A 634 4.30 42.74 19.46
N TYR A 635 3.00 42.99 19.43
CA TYR A 635 2.28 43.60 20.54
C TYR A 635 2.29 42.67 21.76
N SER A 636 2.46 43.22 22.96
CA SER A 636 2.48 42.45 24.21
C SER A 636 1.55 43.01 25.29
N ALA A 637 1.06 42.13 26.17
CA ALA A 637 0.29 42.48 27.37
C ALA A 637 0.70 41.60 28.56
N GLN A 638 0.41 42.07 29.78
CA GLN A 638 0.68 41.33 31.00
C GLN A 638 -0.57 41.24 31.89
N VAL A 639 -0.84 40.06 32.44
CA VAL A 639 -1.81 39.89 33.53
C VAL A 639 -1.14 39.27 34.76
N ILE A 640 -1.74 39.48 35.93
CA ILE A 640 -1.29 38.86 37.17
C ILE A 640 -2.39 37.95 37.72
N VAL A 641 -2.16 36.65 37.62
CA VAL A 641 -3.07 35.57 38.00
C VAL A 641 -2.56 34.82 39.23
N ASP A 642 -3.43 33.99 39.80
CA ASP A 642 -3.05 33.10 40.90
C ASP A 642 -2.61 31.73 40.32
N ALA A 643 -2.33 30.74 41.16
CA ALA A 643 -2.04 29.40 40.67
C ALA A 643 -3.31 28.75 40.10
N GLY A 644 -3.31 28.37 38.81
CA GLY A 644 -4.49 27.84 38.13
C GLY A 644 -4.29 27.58 36.63
N GLU A 645 -5.35 27.07 36.00
CA GLU A 645 -5.43 26.82 34.57
C GLU A 645 -6.33 27.87 33.91
N TYR A 646 -5.85 28.52 32.86
CA TYR A 646 -6.48 29.72 32.28
C TYR A 646 -6.68 29.59 30.77
N ARG A 647 -7.77 30.18 30.27
CA ARG A 647 -8.17 30.16 28.86
C ARG A 647 -8.34 31.59 28.35
N TYR A 648 -7.94 31.87 27.10
CA TYR A 648 -7.88 33.22 26.54
C TYR A 648 -8.00 33.27 25.01
N LYS A 649 -8.21 34.49 24.49
CA LYS A 649 -8.23 34.90 23.08
C LYS A 649 -7.77 36.34 22.93
N PHE A 650 -7.34 36.71 21.72
CA PHE A 650 -7.13 38.10 21.34
C PHE A 650 -8.37 38.65 20.62
N VAL A 651 -8.65 39.93 20.84
CA VAL A 651 -9.77 40.65 20.20
C VAL A 651 -9.26 41.88 19.47
N ILE A 652 -9.33 41.83 18.14
CA ILE A 652 -8.88 42.87 17.22
C ILE A 652 -10.05 43.79 16.86
N ASP A 653 -9.81 45.10 16.87
CA ASP A 653 -10.78 46.18 16.56
C ASP A 653 -12.12 46.05 17.33
N GLY A 654 -12.11 45.35 18.46
CA GLY A 654 -13.26 45.11 19.36
C GLY A 654 -14.27 44.06 18.88
N ASN A 655 -14.11 43.47 17.69
CA ASN A 655 -15.10 42.54 17.11
C ASN A 655 -14.53 41.25 16.51
N TYR A 656 -13.25 41.18 16.15
CA TYR A 656 -12.63 39.99 15.57
C TYR A 656 -11.88 39.21 16.65
N TRP A 657 -12.45 38.06 17.04
CA TRP A 657 -11.89 37.18 18.08
C TRP A 657 -11.03 36.09 17.45
N THR A 658 -9.79 35.94 17.90
CA THR A 658 -8.86 34.89 17.43
C THR A 658 -8.23 34.15 18.61
N HIS A 659 -7.89 32.88 18.40
CA HIS A 659 -6.93 32.18 19.24
C HIS A 659 -5.52 32.79 19.05
N ASP A 660 -4.59 32.46 19.93
CA ASP A 660 -3.18 32.82 19.83
C ASP A 660 -2.45 31.95 18.78
N PRO A 661 -1.88 32.54 17.71
CA PRO A 661 -1.02 31.87 16.73
C PRO A 661 0.17 31.12 17.30
N ALA A 662 0.69 31.51 18.47
CA ALA A 662 1.84 30.84 19.10
C ALA A 662 1.44 29.55 19.84
N SER A 663 0.16 29.43 20.23
CA SER A 663 -0.29 28.43 21.20
C SER A 663 -0.30 27.01 20.62
N ARG A 664 0.41 26.10 21.28
CA ARG A 664 0.49 24.67 20.90
C ARG A 664 -0.65 23.82 21.46
N SER A 665 -1.60 24.43 22.18
CA SER A 665 -2.71 23.71 22.84
C SER A 665 -3.93 24.60 22.98
N LEU A 666 -5.02 24.19 22.31
CA LEU A 666 -6.29 24.90 22.23
C LEU A 666 -7.39 24.02 22.84
N THR A 667 -8.36 24.61 23.56
CA THR A 667 -9.28 23.85 24.41
C THR A 667 -10.71 24.41 24.43
N GLY A 668 -11.67 23.55 24.80
CA GLY A 668 -13.08 23.89 24.94
C GLY A 668 -13.84 24.07 23.62
N PHE A 669 -15.18 24.09 23.70
CA PHE A 669 -16.08 24.24 22.55
C PHE A 669 -15.96 25.59 21.81
N LEU A 670 -15.40 26.61 22.47
CA LEU A 670 -15.13 27.92 21.88
C LEU A 670 -13.68 28.07 21.38
N HIS A 671 -12.89 26.99 21.39
CA HIS A 671 -11.57 26.92 20.76
C HIS A 671 -10.63 28.02 21.27
N GLU A 672 -10.40 27.97 22.58
CA GLU A 672 -9.71 28.98 23.37
C GLU A 672 -8.24 28.57 23.59
N SER A 673 -7.31 29.53 23.49
CA SER A 673 -5.91 29.28 23.81
C SER A 673 -5.73 29.11 25.32
N TYR A 674 -4.71 28.35 25.72
CA TYR A 674 -4.58 27.87 27.09
C TYR A 674 -3.19 28.15 27.67
N PHE A 675 -3.12 28.41 28.99
CA PHE A 675 -1.87 28.42 29.74
C PHE A 675 -2.06 27.98 31.20
N VAL A 676 -0.98 27.53 31.83
CA VAL A 676 -0.93 27.18 33.24
C VAL A 676 -0.13 28.24 34.01
N ALA A 677 -0.65 28.66 35.16
CA ALA A 677 0.09 29.40 36.17
C ALA A 677 0.33 28.50 37.38
N GLY A 678 1.56 28.07 37.60
CA GLY A 678 1.91 27.12 38.65
C GLY A 678 3.06 26.19 38.27
N PRO A 679 3.50 25.32 39.19
CA PRO A 679 4.23 24.13 38.78
C PRO A 679 3.33 23.25 37.91
N GLU A 680 3.90 22.65 36.86
CA GLU A 680 3.20 21.63 36.08
C GLU A 680 2.75 20.49 37.00
N ARG A 681 1.48 20.08 36.87
CA ARG A 681 1.02 18.84 37.52
C ARG A 681 1.61 17.65 36.78
N ASP A 682 1.98 16.61 37.52
CA ASP A 682 2.34 15.32 36.95
C ASP A 682 1.22 14.86 35.99
N PRO A 683 1.52 14.60 34.69
CA PRO A 683 0.51 14.18 33.72
C PRO A 683 -0.31 12.96 34.17
N ARG A 684 0.26 12.12 35.03
CA ARG A 684 -0.38 10.92 35.62
C ARG A 684 -1.42 11.23 36.70
N GLN A 685 -1.82 12.50 36.86
CA GLN A 685 -2.87 12.97 37.78
C GLN A 685 -3.99 13.76 37.06
N ARG A 686 -4.15 13.57 35.76
CA ARG A 686 -5.28 14.07 34.96
C ARG A 686 -6.31 12.96 34.71
#